data_AF-A0A8H5TXH2-F1
#
_entry.id   AF-A0A8H5TXH2-F1
#
_cell.length_a   1.000
_cell.length_b   1.000
_cell.length_c   1.000
_cell.angle_alpha   90.00
_cell.angle_beta   90.00
_cell.angle_gamma   90.00
#
_symmetry.space_group_name_H-M   'P 1'
#
loop_
_entity.id
_entity.type
_entity.pdbx_description
1 polymer ?
#
loop_
_entity_poly.entity_id
_entity_poly.type
_entity_poly.pdbx_seq_one_letter_code
_entity_poly.pdbx_strand_id
1 'polypeptide(L)'
;MAASQWNLSTDMPDLNGKVAVVTGGSFSSGIGLETVRFLARKGAKVYLTTRSEARARQAKDRLTKDTGIDTGNVECLVMDLYDLVSITHAVEELKRKETKLHILINNAAASTSSTMLVDGKYEQHMVANHMGPFILVNRLLPLLTAATKDSNAHVRIVNLSSTAMTSMLPASFKFSFDSPTCFKDPVPSHPWQWRYLGRFMFGFDMIRYAVSKAAVILFTRELQERLHGQSLPITCIAVHPGEALTEGVLAINNILVRAIARASFLTAEQGAVNSLFAATAIEVKSDTLKYKGRFIVPVGKVEEPNPVARDDRQVKGLWENTMVECDEKLPSCFNCARRGMTCSLTPSQPSPQNIEPVGRVEIDNTETNPSPDALSVAVLWSAPMPGASLDFQDHSLELMHHYSTITANTLALRLDMQHIWRMVLPEMSYNAPFFSHSLLSIAALHKVHLLPARRDKYLDLAAYHQTRGMEGFRSIFHNIDERNWHPAFCFSSTIIIYAFSPAGRTEDAMADVLQIFVLIRGVRSSLVGAGRNLMETPFSALANGIGQNDEVSYDYDPPLDHSALPLDIFQALRRLLAFYRTNLSDCNREDYEFASLQLRRSAILIAHAGNQADISMVMFFPYVISAGVMSDIQANDPCALVLLSYFSVLLSLVEQQFWYIQGWSRRLVEAVDLQLDGNTKFSKVA
;
A
#
# COMPACT_ATOMS: atom_id res chain seq x y z
N MET A 1 -18.05 -25.95 -29.15
CA MET A 1 -18.43 -25.07 -30.29
C MET A 1 -17.85 -23.69 -30.00
N ALA A 2 -16.86 -23.25 -30.78
CA ALA A 2 -16.25 -21.93 -30.60
C ALA A 2 -17.30 -20.85 -30.89
N ALA A 3 -17.47 -19.88 -29.98
CA ALA A 3 -18.34 -18.74 -30.21
C ALA A 3 -17.90 -18.02 -31.50
N SER A 4 -18.84 -17.73 -32.40
CA SER A 4 -18.59 -16.99 -33.63
C SER A 4 -17.90 -15.67 -33.30
N GLN A 5 -16.69 -15.46 -33.85
CA GLN A 5 -15.87 -14.30 -33.58
C GLN A 5 -16.48 -13.07 -34.28
N TRP A 6 -16.94 -12.06 -33.51
CA TRP A 6 -17.48 -10.80 -34.05
C TRP A 6 -16.41 -10.05 -34.86
N ASN A 7 -16.69 -9.80 -36.13
CA ASN A 7 -15.74 -9.27 -37.09
C ASN A 7 -15.97 -7.76 -37.33
N LEU A 8 -14.94 -6.97 -37.08
CA LEU A 8 -14.96 -5.51 -37.20
C LEU A 8 -15.30 -4.99 -38.60
N SER A 9 -15.01 -5.76 -39.64
CA SER A 9 -15.26 -5.36 -41.03
C SER A 9 -16.72 -5.62 -41.41
N THR A 10 -17.26 -6.79 -41.09
CA THR A 10 -18.59 -7.24 -41.55
C THR A 10 -19.72 -6.93 -40.59
N ASP A 11 -19.48 -7.00 -39.28
CA ASP A 11 -20.55 -7.02 -38.28
C ASP A 11 -20.75 -5.64 -37.63
N MET A 12 -19.74 -4.77 -37.69
CA MET A 12 -19.82 -3.40 -37.19
C MET A 12 -20.67 -2.54 -38.16
N PRO A 13 -21.76 -1.90 -37.67
CA PRO A 13 -22.67 -1.14 -38.53
C PRO A 13 -22.05 0.16 -39.04
N ASP A 14 -22.71 0.77 -40.02
CA ASP A 14 -22.42 2.14 -40.45
C ASP A 14 -22.76 3.14 -39.32
N LEU A 15 -21.86 4.09 -39.10
CA LEU A 15 -21.92 5.11 -38.05
C LEU A 15 -21.93 6.54 -38.62
N ASN A 16 -22.20 6.71 -39.92
CA ASN A 16 -22.41 8.02 -40.53
C ASN A 16 -23.40 8.88 -39.71
N GLY A 17 -23.00 10.12 -39.42
CA GLY A 17 -23.77 11.06 -38.62
C GLY A 17 -23.77 10.79 -37.11
N LYS A 18 -23.00 9.81 -36.63
CA LYS A 18 -22.79 9.56 -35.19
C LYS A 18 -21.58 10.32 -34.69
N VAL A 19 -21.69 10.77 -33.45
CA VAL A 19 -20.62 11.48 -32.73
C VAL A 19 -20.16 10.59 -31.58
N ALA A 20 -18.86 10.36 -31.49
CA ALA A 20 -18.25 9.52 -30.47
C ALA A 20 -17.14 10.28 -29.71
N VAL A 21 -16.96 9.97 -28.43
CA VAL A 21 -15.81 10.40 -27.62
C VAL A 21 -15.09 9.17 -27.13
N VAL A 22 -13.77 9.11 -27.32
CA VAL A 22 -12.92 8.02 -26.83
C VAL A 22 -11.81 8.61 -25.98
N THR A 23 -11.75 8.23 -24.70
CA THR A 23 -10.68 8.71 -23.82
C THR A 23 -9.40 7.90 -23.99
N GLY A 24 -8.23 8.55 -23.97
CA GLY A 24 -6.94 7.87 -23.88
C GLY A 24 -6.41 7.27 -25.18
N GLY A 25 -6.37 8.05 -26.26
CA GLY A 25 -5.66 7.67 -27.47
C GLY A 25 -4.16 7.89 -27.33
N SER A 26 -3.39 6.82 -27.16
CA SER A 26 -1.93 6.94 -27.26
C SER A 26 -1.51 7.20 -28.71
N PHE A 27 -0.35 7.84 -28.90
CA PHE A 27 0.21 8.22 -30.20
C PHE A 27 1.00 7.08 -30.89
N SER A 28 1.45 6.08 -30.13
CA SER A 28 2.44 5.04 -30.54
C SER A 28 1.84 3.64 -30.75
N SER A 29 0.85 3.23 -29.95
CA SER A 29 -0.01 2.05 -30.15
C SER A 29 -0.98 1.93 -28.95
N GLY A 30 -2.18 1.36 -29.14
CA GLY A 30 -3.09 1.07 -28.02
C GLY A 30 -4.56 0.90 -28.40
N ILE A 31 -5.33 0.29 -27.51
CA ILE A 31 -6.76 -0.04 -27.69
C ILE A 31 -7.58 1.20 -28.05
N GLY A 32 -7.31 2.34 -27.40
CA GLY A 32 -8.01 3.60 -27.68
C GLY A 32 -7.79 4.12 -29.10
N LEU A 33 -6.56 4.05 -29.61
CA LEU A 33 -6.24 4.49 -30.98
C LEU A 33 -6.95 3.60 -32.01
N GLU A 34 -6.94 2.28 -31.79
CA GLU A 34 -7.63 1.31 -32.65
C GLU A 34 -9.15 1.49 -32.60
N THR A 35 -9.70 1.74 -31.42
CA THR A 35 -11.13 2.05 -31.24
C THR A 35 -11.52 3.28 -32.06
N VAL A 36 -10.73 4.36 -32.02
CA VAL A 36 -10.94 5.55 -32.86
C VAL A 36 -10.84 5.20 -34.34
N ARG A 37 -9.82 4.41 -34.74
CA ARG A 37 -9.62 4.00 -36.14
C ARG A 37 -10.87 3.33 -36.71
N PHE A 38 -11.44 2.34 -36.01
CA PHE A 38 -12.60 1.62 -36.51
C PHE A 38 -13.89 2.44 -36.50
N LEU A 39 -14.12 3.25 -35.45
CA LEU A 39 -15.28 4.15 -35.41
C LEU A 39 -15.25 5.16 -36.56
N ALA A 40 -14.11 5.79 -36.80
CA ALA A 40 -13.96 6.79 -37.86
C ALA A 40 -13.99 6.17 -39.27
N ARG A 41 -13.47 4.94 -39.45
CA ARG A 41 -13.60 4.18 -40.71
C ARG A 41 -15.05 3.84 -41.05
N LYS A 42 -15.90 3.66 -40.04
CA LYS A 42 -17.34 3.44 -40.20
C LYS A 42 -18.13 4.75 -40.27
N GLY A 43 -17.48 5.90 -40.44
CA GLY A 43 -18.13 7.19 -40.69
C GLY A 43 -18.53 7.99 -39.46
N ALA A 44 -18.20 7.53 -38.25
CA ALA A 44 -18.44 8.33 -37.05
C ALA A 44 -17.48 9.53 -37.00
N LYS A 45 -17.97 10.67 -36.51
CA LYS A 45 -17.11 11.77 -36.05
C LYS A 45 -16.61 11.44 -34.64
N VAL A 46 -15.32 11.26 -34.47
CA VAL A 46 -14.69 10.77 -33.23
C VAL A 46 -13.81 11.84 -32.62
N TYR A 47 -14.13 12.21 -31.39
CA TYR A 47 -13.29 13.03 -30.52
C TYR A 47 -12.36 12.13 -29.72
N LEU A 48 -11.08 12.20 -30.05
CA LEU A 48 -10.02 11.50 -29.34
C LEU A 48 -9.43 12.40 -28.25
N THR A 49 -9.40 11.90 -27.01
CA THR A 49 -8.80 12.66 -25.91
C THR A 49 -7.38 12.21 -25.57
N THR A 50 -6.50 13.20 -25.33
CA THR A 50 -5.12 12.98 -24.86
C THR A 50 -4.69 14.09 -23.91
N ARG A 51 -3.65 13.84 -23.09
CA ARG A 51 -3.16 14.82 -22.09
C ARG A 51 -2.39 16.02 -22.68
N SER A 52 -2.08 16.02 -23.97
CA SER A 52 -1.25 17.08 -24.57
C SER A 52 -1.54 17.23 -26.05
N GLU A 53 -1.57 18.47 -26.56
CA GLU A 53 -1.78 18.73 -27.98
C GLU A 53 -0.81 17.99 -28.90
N ALA A 54 0.48 17.89 -28.53
CA ALA A 54 1.48 17.23 -29.35
C ALA A 54 1.13 15.75 -29.61
N ARG A 55 0.74 15.02 -28.56
CA ARG A 55 0.30 13.62 -28.68
C ARG A 55 -1.01 13.50 -29.47
N ALA A 56 -1.91 14.46 -29.30
CA ALA A 56 -3.17 14.50 -30.04
C ALA A 56 -2.92 14.65 -31.55
N ARG A 57 -2.05 15.60 -31.95
CA ARG A 57 -1.65 15.81 -33.35
C ARG A 57 -1.01 14.56 -33.94
N GLN A 58 -0.06 13.96 -33.23
CA GLN A 58 0.60 12.75 -33.69
C GLN A 58 -0.36 11.55 -33.85
N ALA A 59 -1.32 11.39 -32.94
CA ALA A 59 -2.35 10.36 -33.04
C ALA A 59 -3.27 10.60 -34.25
N LYS A 60 -3.70 11.86 -34.47
CA LYS A 60 -4.52 12.24 -35.63
C LYS A 60 -3.77 12.00 -36.93
N ASP A 61 -2.53 12.48 -37.06
CA ASP A 61 -1.71 12.31 -38.25
C ASP A 61 -1.58 10.82 -38.61
N ARG A 62 -1.32 9.97 -37.62
CA ARG A 62 -1.22 8.52 -37.82
C ARG A 62 -2.53 7.88 -38.27
N LEU A 63 -3.65 8.27 -37.66
CA LEU A 63 -4.97 7.77 -38.07
C LEU A 63 -5.25 8.16 -39.52
N THR A 64 -4.85 9.35 -39.96
CA THR A 64 -5.17 9.87 -41.29
C THR A 64 -4.19 9.45 -42.40
N LYS A 65 -2.95 9.08 -42.07
CA LYS A 65 -1.88 8.87 -43.06
C LYS A 65 -2.02 7.58 -43.87
N ASP A 66 -2.52 6.49 -43.25
CA ASP A 66 -2.51 5.13 -43.84
C ASP A 66 -3.87 4.43 -43.76
N THR A 67 -4.96 5.18 -43.60
CA THR A 67 -6.28 4.59 -43.42
C THR A 67 -7.31 5.37 -44.22
N GLY A 68 -8.26 4.70 -44.87
CA GLY A 68 -9.36 5.35 -45.61
C GLY A 68 -10.36 6.09 -44.72
N ILE A 69 -9.88 6.77 -43.68
CA ILE A 69 -10.61 7.63 -42.76
C ILE A 69 -10.60 9.04 -43.32
N ASP A 70 -11.78 9.66 -43.40
CA ASP A 70 -11.87 11.10 -43.64
C ASP A 70 -11.23 11.85 -42.46
N THR A 71 -10.26 12.70 -42.77
CA THR A 71 -9.57 13.54 -41.76
C THR A 71 -10.53 14.43 -40.96
N GLY A 72 -11.68 14.79 -41.51
CA GLY A 72 -12.75 15.53 -40.82
C GLY A 72 -13.49 14.72 -39.77
N ASN A 73 -13.39 13.39 -39.82
CA ASN A 73 -14.02 12.48 -38.86
C ASN A 73 -13.20 12.29 -37.58
N VAL A 74 -11.97 12.80 -37.50
CA VAL A 74 -11.13 12.67 -36.29
C VAL A 74 -10.81 14.05 -35.73
N GLU A 75 -11.31 14.33 -34.54
CA GLU A 75 -11.05 15.55 -33.80
C GLU A 75 -10.27 15.27 -32.53
N CYS A 76 -9.42 16.21 -32.13
CA CYS A 76 -8.62 16.09 -30.92
C CYS A 76 -9.19 16.97 -29.82
N LEU A 77 -9.22 16.44 -28.60
CA LEU A 77 -9.65 17.15 -27.40
C LEU A 77 -8.60 16.96 -26.29
N VAL A 78 -7.96 18.03 -25.84
CA VAL A 78 -6.98 17.92 -24.76
C VAL A 78 -7.72 17.73 -23.45
N MET A 79 -7.44 16.62 -22.75
CA MET A 79 -8.09 16.30 -21.49
C MET A 79 -7.17 15.41 -20.65
N ASP A 80 -6.94 15.86 -19.41
CA ASP A 80 -6.31 15.07 -18.37
C ASP A 80 -7.36 14.62 -17.34
N LEU A 81 -7.50 13.30 -17.15
CA LEU A 81 -8.45 12.72 -16.20
C LEU A 81 -8.03 12.91 -14.73
N TYR A 82 -6.79 13.34 -14.50
CA TYR A 82 -6.32 13.72 -13.18
C TYR A 82 -6.69 15.14 -12.76
N ASP A 83 -7.21 15.96 -13.70
CA ASP A 83 -7.48 17.39 -13.48
C ASP A 83 -8.93 17.73 -13.86
N LEU A 84 -9.75 18.05 -12.85
CA LEU A 84 -11.15 18.46 -13.02
C LEU A 84 -11.31 19.70 -13.91
N VAL A 85 -10.36 20.65 -13.86
CA VAL A 85 -10.39 21.85 -14.71
C VAL A 85 -10.19 21.44 -16.17
N SER A 86 -9.23 20.54 -16.41
CA SER A 86 -8.99 19.96 -17.74
C SER A 86 -10.22 19.25 -18.29
N ILE A 87 -10.88 18.40 -17.49
CA ILE A 87 -12.14 17.72 -17.88
C ILE A 87 -13.22 18.75 -18.21
N THR A 88 -13.38 19.78 -17.40
CA THR A 88 -14.39 20.82 -17.60
C THR A 88 -14.17 21.58 -18.91
N HIS A 89 -12.94 22.03 -19.18
CA HIS A 89 -12.61 22.70 -20.43
C HIS A 89 -12.88 21.82 -21.66
N ALA A 90 -12.48 20.55 -21.60
CA ALA A 90 -12.72 19.58 -22.68
C ALA A 90 -14.23 19.42 -22.96
N VAL A 91 -15.04 19.28 -21.90
CA VAL A 91 -16.49 19.14 -22.06
C VAL A 91 -17.14 20.39 -22.64
N GLU A 92 -16.76 21.58 -22.19
CA GLU A 92 -17.33 22.83 -22.72
C GLU A 92 -16.92 23.08 -24.17
N GLU A 93 -15.69 22.73 -24.55
CA GLU A 93 -15.27 22.77 -25.95
C GLU A 93 -16.09 21.80 -26.82
N LEU A 94 -16.35 20.58 -26.32
CA LEU A 94 -17.18 19.61 -27.03
C LEU A 94 -18.63 20.13 -27.19
N LYS A 95 -19.24 20.66 -26.12
CA LYS A 95 -20.59 21.24 -26.18
C LYS A 95 -20.71 22.43 -27.13
N ARG A 96 -19.64 23.19 -27.34
CA ARG A 96 -19.59 24.27 -28.33
C ARG A 96 -19.59 23.74 -29.76
N LYS A 97 -18.98 22.59 -29.98
CA LYS A 97 -18.81 21.98 -31.32
C LYS A 97 -19.96 21.02 -31.67
N GLU A 98 -20.59 20.40 -30.68
CA GLU A 98 -21.54 19.31 -30.85
C GLU A 98 -22.79 19.51 -30.01
N THR A 99 -23.96 19.25 -30.61
CA THR A 99 -25.25 19.30 -29.91
C THR A 99 -25.68 17.94 -29.35
N LYS A 100 -25.01 16.86 -29.76
CA LYS A 100 -25.39 15.47 -29.47
C LYS A 100 -24.14 14.59 -29.33
N LEU A 101 -24.20 13.61 -28.43
CA LEU A 101 -23.17 12.59 -28.27
C LEU A 101 -23.83 11.21 -28.30
N HIS A 102 -23.41 10.33 -29.19
CA HIS A 102 -24.03 9.02 -29.36
C HIS A 102 -23.27 7.91 -28.64
N ILE A 103 -21.94 8.00 -28.62
CA ILE A 103 -21.06 6.95 -28.09
C ILE A 103 -20.02 7.61 -27.19
N LEU A 104 -19.97 7.22 -25.91
CA LEU A 104 -18.91 7.59 -24.99
C LEU A 104 -18.14 6.34 -24.59
N ILE A 105 -16.84 6.30 -24.88
CA ILE A 105 -15.96 5.19 -24.50
C ILE A 105 -14.91 5.72 -23.52
N ASN A 106 -15.10 5.40 -22.25
CA ASN A 106 -14.15 5.66 -21.18
C ASN A 106 -13.06 4.57 -21.23
N ASN A 107 -12.12 4.72 -22.17
CA ASN A 107 -11.04 3.78 -22.43
C ASN A 107 -9.76 4.09 -21.65
N ALA A 108 -9.46 5.36 -21.38
CA ALA A 108 -8.29 5.77 -20.63
C ALA A 108 -8.27 5.09 -19.25
N ALA A 109 -7.12 4.53 -18.90
CA ALA A 109 -6.89 3.95 -17.60
C ALA A 109 -5.45 4.18 -17.16
N ALA A 110 -5.24 4.31 -15.85
CA ALA A 110 -3.93 4.29 -15.24
C ALA A 110 -3.57 2.85 -14.83
N SER A 111 -2.33 2.48 -15.15
CA SER A 111 -1.59 1.37 -14.55
C SER A 111 -0.21 1.94 -14.24
N THR A 112 -0.05 2.43 -13.00
CA THR A 112 1.09 3.29 -12.61
C THR A 112 1.83 2.70 -11.43
N SER A 113 3.15 2.67 -11.52
CA SER A 113 4.03 2.29 -10.42
C SER A 113 4.15 3.38 -9.35
N SER A 114 3.70 4.60 -9.67
CA SER A 114 3.77 5.75 -8.77
C SER A 114 2.80 5.59 -7.60
N THR A 115 3.30 5.87 -6.41
CA THR A 115 2.50 5.95 -5.18
C THR A 115 2.09 7.38 -4.84
N MET A 116 2.43 8.36 -5.69
CA MET A 116 2.08 9.77 -5.49
C MET A 116 0.57 9.97 -5.53
N LEU A 117 0.04 10.76 -4.60
CA LEU A 117 -1.37 11.12 -4.59
C LEU A 117 -1.64 12.28 -5.55
N VAL A 118 -2.78 12.23 -6.22
CA VAL A 118 -3.33 13.36 -6.99
C VAL A 118 -3.85 14.38 -5.99
N ASP A 119 -3.45 15.64 -6.16
CA ASP A 119 -3.73 16.76 -5.25
C ASP A 119 -3.35 16.48 -3.78
N GLY A 120 -2.41 15.56 -3.56
CA GLY A 120 -2.02 15.11 -2.21
C GLY A 120 -3.10 14.31 -1.47
N LYS A 121 -4.21 13.94 -2.14
CA LYS A 121 -5.40 13.35 -1.50
C LYS A 121 -5.79 12.00 -2.07
N TYR A 122 -5.78 11.84 -3.39
CA TYR A 122 -6.45 10.70 -4.04
C TYR A 122 -5.46 9.76 -4.73
N GLU A 123 -5.73 8.46 -4.64
CA GLU A 123 -4.93 7.42 -5.27
C GLU A 123 -5.09 7.45 -6.80
N GLN A 124 -3.96 7.34 -7.54
CA GLN A 124 -3.93 7.62 -8.99
C GLN A 124 -4.83 6.69 -9.83
N HIS A 125 -4.87 5.39 -9.51
CA HIS A 125 -5.71 4.45 -10.25
C HIS A 125 -7.19 4.81 -10.04
N MET A 126 -7.58 5.15 -8.82
CA MET A 126 -8.95 5.53 -8.52
C MET A 126 -9.37 6.83 -9.22
N VAL A 127 -8.49 7.83 -9.27
CA VAL A 127 -8.77 9.09 -9.98
C VAL A 127 -8.94 8.84 -11.48
N ALA A 128 -7.95 8.23 -12.13
CA ALA A 128 -7.96 8.07 -13.58
C ALA A 128 -9.01 7.06 -14.07
N ASN A 129 -9.23 5.97 -13.33
CA ASN A 129 -10.11 4.89 -13.77
C ASN A 129 -11.58 5.14 -13.39
N HIS A 130 -11.84 5.88 -12.31
CA HIS A 130 -13.20 6.06 -11.78
C HIS A 130 -13.60 7.54 -11.62
N MET A 131 -12.92 8.35 -10.80
CA MET A 131 -13.39 9.70 -10.48
C MET A 131 -13.42 10.63 -11.71
N GLY A 132 -12.37 10.63 -12.54
CA GLY A 132 -12.33 11.41 -13.78
C GLY A 132 -13.44 11.00 -14.77
N PRO A 133 -13.58 9.71 -15.11
CA PRO A 133 -14.71 9.21 -15.91
C PRO A 133 -16.08 9.49 -15.31
N PHE A 134 -16.23 9.43 -13.98
CA PHE A 134 -17.46 9.79 -13.29
C PHE A 134 -17.86 11.25 -13.60
N ILE A 135 -16.92 12.18 -13.43
CA ILE A 135 -17.12 13.60 -13.73
C ILE A 135 -17.45 13.80 -15.21
N LEU A 136 -16.66 13.17 -16.09
CA LEU A 136 -16.82 13.28 -17.54
C LEU A 136 -18.21 12.84 -17.99
N VAL A 137 -18.68 11.67 -17.52
CA VAL A 137 -19.98 11.12 -17.86
C VAL A 137 -21.09 12.06 -17.43
N ASN A 138 -21.10 12.48 -16.15
CA ASN A 138 -22.15 13.33 -15.61
C ASN A 138 -22.22 14.69 -16.35
N ARG A 139 -21.08 15.29 -16.69
CA ARG A 139 -21.05 16.54 -17.47
C ARG A 139 -21.44 16.40 -18.94
N LEU A 140 -21.33 15.19 -19.51
CA LEU A 140 -21.73 14.87 -20.88
C LEU A 140 -23.17 14.33 -21.00
N LEU A 141 -23.83 14.01 -19.89
CA LEU A 141 -25.22 13.53 -19.87
C LEU A 141 -26.19 14.41 -20.70
N PRO A 142 -26.07 15.75 -20.74
CA PRO A 142 -26.95 16.58 -21.59
C PRO A 142 -26.81 16.26 -23.08
N LEU A 143 -25.60 16.05 -23.59
CA LEU A 143 -25.35 15.72 -24.99
C LEU A 143 -25.79 14.28 -25.32
N LEU A 144 -25.56 13.36 -24.39
CA LEU A 144 -26.01 11.96 -24.50
C LEU A 144 -27.55 11.90 -24.55
N THR A 145 -28.21 12.64 -23.67
CA THR A 145 -29.68 12.76 -23.62
C THR A 145 -30.24 13.45 -24.87
N ALA A 146 -29.55 14.45 -25.41
CA ALA A 146 -29.98 15.07 -26.66
C ALA A 146 -29.96 14.09 -27.84
N ALA A 147 -29.01 13.15 -27.86
CA ALA A 147 -28.91 12.13 -28.90
C ALA A 147 -30.01 11.05 -28.81
N THR A 148 -30.61 10.82 -27.63
CA THR A 148 -31.69 9.82 -27.51
C THR A 148 -32.99 10.23 -28.21
N LYS A 149 -33.12 11.50 -28.60
CA LYS A 149 -34.29 12.01 -29.32
C LYS A 149 -34.33 11.59 -30.79
N ASP A 150 -33.22 11.07 -31.32
CA ASP A 150 -33.16 10.61 -32.70
C ASP A 150 -33.79 9.21 -32.82
N SER A 151 -34.74 9.06 -33.73
CA SER A 151 -35.60 7.87 -33.88
C SER A 151 -34.85 6.54 -34.06
N ASN A 152 -33.60 6.60 -34.53
CA ASN A 152 -32.74 5.42 -34.75
C ASN A 152 -31.46 5.43 -33.90
N ALA A 153 -31.28 6.39 -32.99
CA ALA A 153 -30.10 6.43 -32.14
C ALA A 153 -30.20 5.44 -30.99
N HIS A 154 -29.12 4.71 -30.76
CA HIS A 154 -28.94 3.91 -29.56
C HIS A 154 -27.71 4.45 -28.84
N VAL A 155 -27.94 5.26 -27.81
CA VAL A 155 -26.87 5.97 -27.10
C VAL A 155 -26.18 5.02 -26.13
N ARG A 156 -24.85 5.00 -26.14
CA ARG A 156 -24.04 4.03 -25.38
C ARG A 156 -22.94 4.71 -24.59
N ILE A 157 -22.79 4.28 -23.35
CA ILE A 157 -21.65 4.59 -22.48
C ILE A 157 -20.91 3.29 -22.21
N VAL A 158 -19.65 3.22 -22.61
CA VAL A 158 -18.81 2.03 -22.49
C VAL A 158 -17.65 2.35 -21.57
N ASN A 159 -17.57 1.64 -20.45
CA ASN A 159 -16.56 1.85 -19.42
C ASN A 159 -15.56 0.69 -19.41
N LEU A 160 -14.28 0.94 -19.66
CA LEU A 160 -13.27 -0.12 -19.68
C LEU A 160 -12.89 -0.55 -18.25
N SER A 161 -13.26 -1.78 -17.91
CA SER A 161 -12.89 -2.47 -16.69
C SER A 161 -11.87 -3.61 -16.95
N SER A 162 -11.73 -4.55 -16.03
CA SER A 162 -10.79 -5.66 -16.10
C SER A 162 -11.28 -6.85 -15.26
N THR A 163 -10.92 -8.06 -15.68
CA THR A 163 -11.03 -9.28 -14.86
C THR A 163 -10.09 -9.29 -13.66
N ALA A 164 -9.18 -8.32 -13.51
CA ALA A 164 -8.26 -8.23 -12.37
C ALA A 164 -8.99 -8.27 -11.01
N MET A 165 -10.20 -7.71 -10.89
CA MET A 165 -10.97 -7.79 -9.63
C MET A 165 -11.47 -9.20 -9.28
N THR A 166 -11.66 -10.08 -10.26
CA THR A 166 -12.12 -11.46 -10.03
C THR A 166 -10.93 -12.42 -9.97
N SER A 167 -9.87 -12.12 -10.71
CA SER A 167 -8.65 -12.93 -10.73
C SER A 167 -7.68 -12.61 -9.58
N MET A 168 -7.64 -11.37 -9.09
CA MET A 168 -6.66 -10.92 -8.09
C MET A 168 -7.25 -10.65 -6.70
N LEU A 169 -8.57 -10.44 -6.59
CA LEU A 169 -9.24 -10.21 -5.31
C LEU A 169 -10.09 -11.43 -4.94
N PRO A 170 -9.92 -12.02 -3.74
CA PRO A 170 -10.78 -13.11 -3.31
C PRO A 170 -12.23 -12.62 -3.18
N ALA A 171 -13.19 -13.55 -3.29
CA ALA A 171 -14.61 -13.25 -3.12
C ALA A 171 -14.93 -12.65 -1.73
N SER A 172 -14.09 -12.91 -0.73
CA SER A 172 -14.18 -12.39 0.64
C SER A 172 -13.49 -11.04 0.85
N PHE A 173 -12.92 -10.43 -0.21
CA PHE A 173 -12.28 -9.12 -0.10
C PHE A 173 -13.28 -8.07 0.40
N LYS A 174 -12.94 -7.37 1.49
CA LYS A 174 -13.79 -6.34 2.08
C LYS A 174 -13.53 -5.01 1.40
N PHE A 175 -14.46 -4.58 0.56
CA PHE A 175 -14.49 -3.23 0.03
C PHE A 175 -15.06 -2.27 1.07
N SER A 176 -14.62 -1.02 0.99
CA SER A 176 -15.04 0.07 1.88
C SER A 176 -15.65 1.23 1.11
N PHE A 177 -16.23 0.98 -0.07
CA PHE A 177 -16.77 2.04 -0.94
C PHE A 177 -17.93 2.79 -0.29
N ASP A 178 -18.59 2.20 0.69
CA ASP A 178 -19.61 2.81 1.53
C ASP A 178 -19.07 3.68 2.67
N SER A 179 -17.76 3.68 2.91
CA SER A 179 -17.11 4.59 3.86
C SER A 179 -16.95 5.98 3.25
N PRO A 180 -17.25 7.08 3.98
CA PRO A 180 -16.98 8.45 3.53
C PRO A 180 -15.52 8.73 3.20
N THR A 181 -14.61 7.91 3.70
CA THR A 181 -13.17 8.01 3.50
C THR A 181 -12.65 7.05 2.43
N CYS A 182 -13.51 6.39 1.64
CA CYS A 182 -13.12 5.32 0.71
C CYS A 182 -12.08 5.71 -0.36
N PHE A 183 -11.95 7.01 -0.68
CA PHE A 183 -10.96 7.55 -1.60
C PHE A 183 -9.65 8.00 -0.94
N LYS A 184 -9.65 8.09 0.40
CA LYS A 184 -8.53 8.57 1.24
C LYS A 184 -7.88 7.42 2.01
N ASP A 185 -8.69 6.43 2.40
CA ASP A 185 -8.21 5.26 3.11
C ASP A 185 -7.33 4.40 2.20
N PRO A 186 -6.26 3.82 2.74
CA PRO A 186 -5.48 2.86 1.99
C PRO A 186 -6.36 1.66 1.63
N VAL A 187 -6.29 1.22 0.38
CA VAL A 187 -6.95 -0.01 -0.07
C VAL A 187 -6.56 -1.17 0.87
N PRO A 188 -7.54 -1.88 1.49
CA PRO A 188 -7.28 -2.98 2.39
C PRO A 188 -6.33 -3.99 1.77
N SER A 189 -5.31 -4.35 2.53
CA SER A 189 -4.12 -5.01 2.01
C SER A 189 -4.12 -6.53 2.14
N HIS A 190 -5.18 -7.12 2.69
CA HIS A 190 -5.20 -8.56 2.96
C HIS A 190 -5.81 -9.38 1.80
N PRO A 191 -5.17 -10.50 1.39
CA PRO A 191 -3.89 -11.02 1.89
C PRO A 191 -2.70 -10.52 1.06
N TRP A 192 -1.71 -9.95 1.76
CA TRP A 192 -0.46 -9.40 1.19
C TRP A 192 0.35 -10.40 0.35
N GLN A 193 0.12 -11.70 0.50
CA GLN A 193 0.79 -12.77 -0.27
C GLN A 193 0.70 -12.55 -1.79
N TRP A 194 -0.44 -12.07 -2.29
CA TRP A 194 -0.60 -11.74 -3.72
C TRP A 194 -0.05 -10.37 -4.09
N ARG A 195 -0.01 -9.42 -3.15
CA ARG A 195 0.47 -8.05 -3.39
C ARG A 195 2.01 -8.01 -3.49
N TYR A 196 2.70 -8.79 -2.67
CA TYR A 196 4.16 -8.97 -2.72
C TYR A 196 4.58 -9.78 -3.96
N LEU A 197 3.99 -10.96 -4.18
CA LEU A 197 4.27 -11.77 -5.37
C LEU A 197 3.89 -11.01 -6.67
N GLY A 198 2.79 -10.27 -6.63
CA GLY A 198 2.33 -9.38 -7.69
C GLY A 198 3.32 -8.28 -8.03
N ARG A 199 4.17 -7.82 -7.10
CA ARG A 199 5.20 -6.80 -7.39
C ARG A 199 6.40 -7.35 -8.16
N PHE A 200 6.67 -8.66 -8.05
CA PHE A 200 7.67 -9.34 -8.87
C PHE A 200 7.12 -9.67 -10.28
N MET A 201 5.81 -9.90 -10.40
CA MET A 201 5.15 -10.19 -11.68
C MET A 201 4.69 -8.93 -12.44
N PHE A 202 4.30 -7.87 -11.73
CA PHE A 202 3.72 -6.67 -12.30
C PHE A 202 4.44 -5.44 -11.74
N GLY A 203 4.81 -4.50 -12.60
CA GLY A 203 5.54 -3.29 -12.21
C GLY A 203 4.72 -2.22 -11.49
N PHE A 204 3.49 -2.54 -11.09
CA PHE A 204 2.56 -1.63 -10.44
C PHE A 204 1.66 -2.38 -9.45
N ASP A 205 0.92 -1.64 -8.65
CA ASP A 205 0.07 -2.20 -7.61
C ASP A 205 -1.22 -2.82 -8.17
N MET A 206 -1.17 -4.13 -8.47
CA MET A 206 -2.29 -4.85 -9.06
C MET A 206 -3.56 -4.85 -8.20
N ILE A 207 -3.43 -4.77 -6.87
CA ILE A 207 -4.59 -4.76 -5.97
C ILE A 207 -5.29 -3.40 -6.02
N ARG A 208 -4.54 -2.29 -5.97
CA ARG A 208 -5.12 -0.94 -6.14
C ARG A 208 -5.77 -0.79 -7.51
N TYR A 209 -5.09 -1.29 -8.56
CA TYR A 209 -5.66 -1.35 -9.90
C TYR A 209 -6.96 -2.17 -9.92
N ALA A 210 -6.96 -3.39 -9.38
CA ALA A 210 -8.14 -4.26 -9.33
C ALA A 210 -9.31 -3.61 -8.59
N VAL A 211 -9.07 -2.93 -7.47
CA VAL A 211 -10.11 -2.19 -6.73
C VAL A 211 -10.65 -1.03 -7.55
N SER A 212 -9.79 -0.26 -8.24
CA SER A 212 -10.26 0.79 -9.15
C SER A 212 -11.09 0.24 -10.32
N LYS A 213 -10.80 -0.98 -10.80
CA LYS A 213 -11.58 -1.64 -11.86
C LYS A 213 -12.89 -2.24 -11.36
N ALA A 214 -12.95 -2.66 -10.10
CA ALA A 214 -14.22 -2.97 -9.43
C ALA A 214 -15.11 -1.71 -9.34
N ALA A 215 -14.54 -0.56 -8.96
CA ALA A 215 -15.27 0.72 -8.90
C ALA A 215 -15.94 1.07 -10.25
N VAL A 216 -15.26 0.84 -11.38
CA VAL A 216 -15.83 1.06 -12.73
C VAL A 216 -17.12 0.24 -12.96
N ILE A 217 -17.19 -0.98 -12.44
CA ILE A 217 -18.36 -1.85 -12.64
C ILE A 217 -19.50 -1.44 -11.73
N LEU A 218 -19.20 -1.13 -10.47
CA LEU A 218 -20.18 -0.57 -9.53
C LEU A 218 -20.77 0.72 -10.09
N PHE A 219 -19.92 1.62 -10.58
CA PHE A 219 -20.32 2.84 -11.26
C PHE A 219 -21.22 2.58 -12.46
N THR A 220 -20.86 1.62 -13.31
CA THR A 220 -21.65 1.28 -14.50
C THR A 220 -23.04 0.77 -14.13
N ARG A 221 -23.13 -0.09 -13.10
CA ARG A 221 -24.38 -0.64 -12.59
C ARG A 221 -25.28 0.49 -12.06
N GLU A 222 -24.76 1.28 -11.13
CA GLU A 222 -25.51 2.39 -10.51
C GLU A 222 -25.93 3.43 -11.55
N LEU A 223 -25.05 3.79 -12.49
CA LEU A 223 -25.35 4.70 -13.59
C LEU A 223 -26.52 4.16 -14.43
N GLN A 224 -26.50 2.87 -14.78
CA GLN A 224 -27.59 2.26 -15.54
C GLN A 224 -28.92 2.29 -14.76
N GLU A 225 -28.89 1.99 -13.47
CA GLU A 225 -30.08 2.05 -12.60
C GLU A 225 -30.66 3.47 -12.56
N ARG A 226 -29.81 4.50 -12.42
CA ARG A 226 -30.23 5.91 -12.43
C ARG A 226 -30.79 6.37 -13.77
N LEU A 227 -30.15 6.01 -14.88
CA LEU A 227 -30.64 6.33 -16.23
C LEU A 227 -31.99 5.69 -16.50
N HIS A 228 -32.18 4.44 -16.05
CA HIS A 228 -33.46 3.74 -16.13
C HIS A 228 -34.51 4.45 -15.26
N GLY A 229 -34.19 4.84 -14.04
CA GLY A 229 -35.09 5.62 -13.17
C GLY A 229 -35.52 6.96 -13.78
N GLN A 230 -34.67 7.57 -14.60
CA GLN A 230 -34.97 8.80 -15.35
C GLN A 230 -35.64 8.55 -16.71
N SER A 231 -35.96 7.29 -17.05
CA SER A 231 -36.52 6.89 -18.35
C SER A 231 -35.66 7.33 -19.54
N LEU A 232 -34.34 7.44 -19.36
CA LEU A 232 -33.40 7.76 -20.43
C LEU A 232 -32.97 6.47 -21.14
N PRO A 233 -33.20 6.33 -22.46
CA PRO A 233 -32.83 5.12 -23.21
C PRO A 233 -31.35 5.14 -23.58
N ILE A 234 -30.50 5.19 -22.56
CA ILE A 234 -29.04 5.14 -22.65
C ILE A 234 -28.57 3.83 -22.03
N THR A 235 -27.75 3.09 -22.78
CA THR A 235 -27.22 1.79 -22.34
C THR A 235 -25.78 1.95 -21.86
N CYS A 236 -25.54 1.62 -20.59
CA CYS A 236 -24.21 1.62 -19.98
C CYS A 236 -23.67 0.20 -19.87
N ILE A 237 -22.42 -0.03 -20.27
CA ILE A 237 -21.80 -1.36 -20.29
C ILE A 237 -20.36 -1.26 -19.78
N ALA A 238 -19.97 -2.17 -18.90
CA ALA A 238 -18.59 -2.31 -18.46
C ALA A 238 -17.91 -3.41 -19.29
N VAL A 239 -16.70 -3.16 -19.76
CA VAL A 239 -16.04 -4.02 -20.74
C VAL A 239 -14.63 -4.38 -20.28
N HIS A 240 -14.30 -5.67 -20.25
CA HIS A 240 -12.92 -6.11 -20.27
C HIS A 240 -12.44 -6.21 -21.73
N PRO A 241 -11.35 -5.55 -22.14
CA PRO A 241 -10.89 -5.58 -23.52
C PRO A 241 -10.27 -6.93 -23.95
N GLY A 242 -9.99 -7.83 -23.00
CA GLY A 242 -9.15 -9.02 -23.21
C GLY A 242 -7.75 -8.81 -22.65
N GLU A 243 -6.97 -9.88 -22.57
CA GLU A 243 -5.54 -9.80 -22.24
C GLU A 243 -4.78 -9.20 -23.42
N ALA A 244 -4.91 -7.89 -23.62
CA ALA A 244 -4.31 -7.17 -24.74
C ALA A 244 -2.95 -6.56 -24.37
N LEU A 245 -2.01 -6.67 -25.31
CA LEU A 245 -0.64 -6.24 -25.19
C LEU A 245 -0.57 -4.72 -25.42
N THR A 246 -0.67 -3.93 -24.34
CA THR A 246 -0.59 -2.47 -24.41
C THR A 246 0.78 -1.95 -24.00
N GLU A 247 1.23 -0.84 -24.58
CA GLU A 247 2.48 -0.19 -24.19
C GLU A 247 2.52 0.21 -22.71
N GLY A 248 1.37 0.52 -22.09
CA GLY A 248 1.26 0.78 -20.66
C GLY A 248 1.71 -0.41 -19.81
N VAL A 249 1.29 -1.63 -20.18
CA VAL A 249 1.71 -2.89 -19.53
C VAL A 249 3.19 -3.20 -19.78
N LEU A 250 3.69 -2.93 -20.99
CA LEU A 250 5.10 -3.14 -21.33
C LEU A 250 6.05 -2.16 -20.64
N ALA A 251 5.66 -0.89 -20.48
CA ALA A 251 6.51 0.15 -19.90
C ALA A 251 6.86 -0.13 -18.43
N ILE A 252 5.97 -0.78 -17.70
CA ILE A 252 6.09 -1.03 -16.25
C ILE A 252 6.55 -2.46 -15.90
N ASN A 253 6.29 -3.49 -16.72
CA ASN A 253 6.63 -4.87 -16.35
C ASN A 253 8.10 -5.26 -16.62
N ASN A 254 8.63 -6.23 -15.85
CA ASN A 254 10.02 -6.72 -15.97
C ASN A 254 10.28 -7.47 -17.29
N ILE A 255 11.56 -7.71 -17.62
CA ILE A 255 11.97 -8.31 -18.92
C ILE A 255 11.33 -9.70 -19.17
N LEU A 256 11.19 -10.52 -18.12
CA LEU A 256 10.61 -11.86 -18.20
C LEU A 256 9.10 -11.81 -18.52
N VAL A 257 8.38 -10.93 -17.84
CA VAL A 257 6.94 -10.69 -18.05
C VAL A 257 6.70 -10.02 -19.40
N ARG A 258 7.61 -9.17 -19.89
CA ARG A 258 7.57 -8.63 -21.27
C ARG A 258 7.69 -9.74 -22.31
N ALA A 259 8.52 -10.76 -22.07
CA ALA A 259 8.70 -11.89 -22.98
C ALA A 259 7.48 -12.82 -23.00
N ILE A 260 6.93 -13.14 -21.83
CA ILE A 260 5.68 -13.93 -21.70
C ILE A 260 4.50 -13.14 -22.28
N ALA A 261 4.44 -11.83 -22.03
CA ALA A 261 3.36 -10.98 -22.55
C ALA A 261 3.34 -10.96 -24.09
N ARG A 262 4.51 -10.92 -24.73
CA ARG A 262 4.67 -11.02 -26.20
C ARG A 262 4.23 -12.34 -26.81
N ALA A 263 4.16 -13.41 -26.02
CA ALA A 263 3.78 -14.74 -26.50
C ALA A 263 2.30 -15.07 -26.28
N SER A 264 1.60 -14.38 -25.36
CA SER A 264 0.23 -14.76 -24.92
C SER A 264 -0.85 -13.68 -25.03
N PHE A 265 -0.50 -12.39 -25.22
CA PHE A 265 -1.47 -11.30 -25.20
C PHE A 265 -1.98 -10.92 -26.61
N LEU A 266 -3.26 -10.56 -26.70
CA LEU A 266 -3.97 -10.07 -27.90
C LEU A 266 -3.34 -8.77 -28.45
N THR A 267 -3.44 -8.55 -29.76
CA THR A 267 -3.04 -7.27 -30.38
C THR A 267 -3.94 -6.12 -29.91
N ALA A 268 -3.49 -4.86 -30.05
CA ALA A 268 -4.32 -3.69 -29.72
C ALA A 268 -5.63 -3.66 -30.51
N GLU A 269 -5.63 -4.14 -31.77
CA GLU A 269 -6.81 -4.29 -32.61
C GLU A 269 -7.78 -5.33 -32.02
N GLN A 270 -7.27 -6.50 -31.63
CA GLN A 270 -8.06 -7.53 -30.96
C GLN A 270 -8.62 -7.05 -29.62
N GLY A 271 -7.87 -6.23 -28.88
CA GLY A 271 -8.31 -5.60 -27.63
C GLY A 271 -9.41 -4.54 -27.82
N ALA A 272 -9.52 -3.94 -29.01
CA ALA A 272 -10.58 -2.98 -29.32
C ALA A 272 -11.91 -3.65 -29.66
N VAL A 273 -11.91 -4.92 -30.11
CA VAL A 273 -13.09 -5.66 -30.56
C VAL A 273 -14.21 -5.64 -29.53
N ASN A 274 -13.93 -5.93 -28.26
CA ASN A 274 -14.98 -6.02 -27.25
C ASN A 274 -15.58 -4.65 -26.88
N SER A 275 -14.75 -3.60 -26.88
CA SER A 275 -15.19 -2.22 -26.67
C SER A 275 -16.06 -1.74 -27.83
N LEU A 276 -15.68 -2.07 -29.06
CA LEU A 276 -16.44 -1.76 -30.28
C LEU A 276 -17.73 -2.56 -30.37
N PHE A 277 -17.73 -3.83 -29.94
CA PHE A 277 -18.94 -4.64 -29.79
C PHE A 277 -19.93 -3.95 -28.84
N ALA A 278 -19.49 -3.62 -27.62
CA ALA A 278 -20.32 -2.91 -26.66
C ALA A 278 -20.83 -1.57 -27.21
N ALA A 279 -19.97 -0.82 -27.90
CA ALA A 279 -20.26 0.51 -28.41
C ALA A 279 -21.15 0.52 -29.67
N THR A 280 -21.18 -0.55 -30.48
CA THR A 280 -21.79 -0.47 -31.82
C THR A 280 -22.61 -1.68 -32.27
N ALA A 281 -22.38 -2.88 -31.72
CA ALA A 281 -23.01 -4.12 -32.19
C ALA A 281 -24.54 -4.06 -32.18
N ILE A 282 -25.18 -4.53 -33.25
CA ILE A 282 -26.66 -4.57 -33.38
C ILE A 282 -27.25 -5.50 -32.32
N GLU A 283 -26.53 -6.56 -31.96
CA GLU A 283 -26.85 -7.55 -30.94
C GLU A 283 -27.04 -6.90 -29.57
N VAL A 284 -26.24 -5.87 -29.25
CA VAL A 284 -26.40 -5.10 -28.01
C VAL A 284 -27.66 -4.25 -28.04
N LYS A 285 -28.04 -3.73 -29.21
CA LYS A 285 -29.30 -2.99 -29.39
C LYS A 285 -30.50 -3.91 -29.31
N SER A 286 -30.46 -5.08 -29.98
CA SER A 286 -31.58 -6.02 -30.03
C SER A 286 -31.86 -6.69 -28.69
N ASP A 287 -30.83 -6.93 -27.88
CA ASP A 287 -30.96 -7.52 -26.54
C ASP A 287 -30.42 -6.57 -25.45
N THR A 288 -30.97 -5.36 -25.41
CA THR A 288 -30.54 -4.33 -24.44
C THR A 288 -30.66 -4.82 -22.99
N LEU A 289 -31.66 -5.65 -22.68
CA LEU A 289 -31.86 -6.18 -21.32
C LEU A 289 -30.71 -7.08 -20.86
N LYS A 290 -30.11 -7.85 -21.77
CA LYS A 290 -28.95 -8.69 -21.48
C LYS A 290 -27.71 -7.88 -21.13
N TYR A 291 -27.50 -6.71 -21.75
CA TYR A 291 -26.24 -5.98 -21.65
C TYR A 291 -26.28 -4.75 -20.73
N LYS A 292 -27.45 -4.12 -20.53
CA LYS A 292 -27.56 -2.89 -19.76
C LYS A 292 -27.06 -3.07 -18.31
N GLY A 293 -26.11 -2.25 -17.90
CA GLY A 293 -25.50 -2.27 -16.56
C GLY A 293 -24.63 -3.50 -16.28
N ARG A 294 -24.33 -4.31 -17.29
CA ARG A 294 -23.57 -5.56 -17.14
C ARG A 294 -22.08 -5.39 -17.45
N PHE A 295 -21.29 -6.32 -16.91
CA PHE A 295 -19.89 -6.51 -17.23
C PHE A 295 -19.75 -7.59 -18.31
N ILE A 296 -19.01 -7.29 -19.38
CA ILE A 296 -18.77 -8.24 -20.46
C ILE A 296 -17.28 -8.49 -20.69
N VAL A 297 -16.96 -9.73 -21.04
CA VAL A 297 -15.63 -10.21 -21.43
C VAL A 297 -15.61 -10.58 -22.92
N PRO A 298 -14.43 -10.63 -23.56
CA PRO A 298 -14.35 -10.82 -25.00
C PRO A 298 -14.95 -12.15 -25.48
N VAL A 299 -15.71 -12.17 -26.57
CA VAL A 299 -16.43 -11.01 -27.17
C VAL A 299 -17.90 -11.13 -26.82
N GLY A 300 -18.45 -10.06 -26.22
CA GLY A 300 -19.89 -9.96 -25.95
C GLY A 300 -20.44 -10.93 -24.91
N LYS A 301 -19.59 -11.65 -24.16
CA LYS A 301 -20.03 -12.60 -23.14
C LYS A 301 -20.25 -11.84 -21.82
N VAL A 302 -21.46 -11.92 -21.27
CA VAL A 302 -21.74 -11.42 -19.93
C VAL A 302 -21.04 -12.31 -18.91
N GLU A 303 -20.28 -11.69 -18.02
CA GLU A 303 -19.52 -12.36 -16.96
C GLU A 303 -20.00 -11.84 -15.61
N GLU A 304 -20.13 -12.72 -14.63
CA GLU A 304 -20.48 -12.32 -13.27
C GLU A 304 -19.24 -11.73 -12.58
N PRO A 305 -19.28 -10.45 -12.16
CA PRO A 305 -18.15 -9.79 -11.50
C PRO A 305 -17.97 -10.28 -10.04
N ASN A 306 -16.97 -9.71 -9.36
CA ASN A 306 -16.74 -9.95 -7.93
C ASN A 306 -18.04 -9.68 -7.12
N PRO A 307 -18.35 -10.47 -6.07
CA PRO A 307 -19.59 -10.33 -5.28
C PRO A 307 -19.90 -8.92 -4.79
N VAL A 308 -18.90 -8.05 -4.60
CA VAL A 308 -19.10 -6.63 -4.25
C VAL A 308 -20.05 -5.91 -5.21
N ALA A 309 -20.07 -6.27 -6.49
CA ALA A 309 -20.96 -5.63 -7.47
C ALA A 309 -22.45 -5.96 -7.25
N ARG A 310 -22.76 -6.96 -6.40
CA ARG A 310 -24.11 -7.31 -5.95
C ARG A 310 -24.46 -6.72 -4.58
N ASP A 311 -23.49 -6.11 -3.89
CA ASP A 311 -23.72 -5.43 -2.62
C ASP A 311 -24.20 -4.00 -2.87
N ASP A 312 -25.51 -3.78 -2.73
CA ASP A 312 -26.14 -2.48 -2.96
C ASP A 312 -25.60 -1.37 -2.05
N ARG A 313 -25.10 -1.73 -0.86
CA ARG A 313 -24.49 -0.76 0.06
C ARG A 313 -23.18 -0.23 -0.51
N GLN A 314 -22.34 -1.12 -1.05
CA GLN A 314 -21.08 -0.75 -1.70
C GLN A 314 -21.33 0.02 -3.01
N VAL A 315 -22.29 -0.43 -3.82
CA VAL A 315 -22.64 0.21 -5.11
C VAL A 315 -23.11 1.66 -4.90
N LYS A 316 -24.10 1.86 -4.02
CA LYS A 316 -24.65 3.19 -3.72
C LYS A 316 -23.65 4.05 -2.97
N GLY A 317 -22.95 3.45 -2.01
CA GLY A 317 -21.88 4.08 -1.25
C GLY A 317 -20.80 4.67 -2.16
N LEU A 318 -20.30 3.90 -3.13
CA LEU A 318 -19.32 4.40 -4.11
C LEU A 318 -19.84 5.66 -4.82
N TRP A 319 -21.08 5.62 -5.31
CA TRP A 319 -21.68 6.75 -6.02
C TRP A 319 -21.80 7.98 -5.14
N GLU A 320 -22.38 7.83 -3.94
CA GLU A 320 -22.59 8.92 -3.00
C GLU A 320 -21.28 9.55 -2.57
N ASN A 321 -20.28 8.74 -2.23
CA ASN A 321 -18.97 9.22 -1.84
C ASN A 321 -18.24 9.89 -3.02
N THR A 322 -18.40 9.38 -4.25
CA THR A 322 -17.82 10.03 -5.44
C THR A 322 -18.48 11.39 -5.70
N MET A 323 -19.80 11.49 -5.56
CA MET A 323 -20.54 12.76 -5.68
C MET A 323 -20.05 13.81 -4.67
N VAL A 324 -19.77 13.37 -3.44
CA VAL A 324 -19.27 14.24 -2.36
C VAL A 324 -17.84 14.70 -2.65
N GLU A 325 -16.93 13.78 -3.00
CA GLU A 325 -15.52 14.15 -3.25
C GLU A 325 -15.33 14.95 -4.55
N CYS A 326 -16.16 14.70 -5.57
CA CYS A 326 -16.07 15.39 -6.87
C CYS A 326 -16.89 16.69 -6.93
N ASP A 327 -17.53 17.13 -5.83
CA ASP A 327 -18.37 18.34 -5.76
C ASP A 327 -19.40 18.44 -6.91
N GLU A 328 -20.04 17.33 -7.29
CA GLU A 328 -21.08 17.33 -8.34
C GLU A 328 -22.44 17.89 -7.86
N LYS A 329 -22.48 18.46 -6.65
CA LYS A 329 -23.50 19.42 -6.25
C LYS A 329 -22.82 20.78 -6.11
N LEU A 330 -23.25 21.73 -6.95
CA LEU A 330 -22.90 23.15 -6.87
C LEU A 330 -22.64 23.60 -5.42
N PRO A 331 -21.55 24.33 -5.14
CA PRO A 331 -21.24 24.78 -3.80
C PRO A 331 -22.41 25.58 -3.21
N SER A 332 -22.72 25.34 -1.94
CA SER A 332 -23.49 26.29 -1.15
C SER A 332 -22.67 27.59 -1.10
N CYS A 333 -23.04 28.54 -1.95
CA CYS A 333 -22.27 29.74 -2.16
C CYS A 333 -22.28 30.57 -0.88
N PHE A 334 -21.10 30.91 -0.34
CA PHE A 334 -20.94 31.88 0.73
C PHE A 334 -21.70 33.20 0.44
N ASN A 335 -21.82 33.60 -0.83
CA ASN A 335 -22.59 34.78 -1.22
C ASN A 335 -24.12 34.59 -1.08
N CYS A 336 -24.67 33.37 -1.21
CA CYS A 336 -26.10 33.13 -0.96
C CYS A 336 -26.43 33.25 0.53
N ALA A 337 -25.56 32.72 1.39
CA ALA A 337 -25.64 32.89 2.84
C ALA A 337 -25.49 34.37 3.25
N ARG A 338 -24.56 35.10 2.62
CA ARG A 338 -24.37 36.53 2.87
C ARG A 338 -25.53 37.41 2.36
N ARG A 339 -26.28 36.97 1.34
CA ARG A 339 -27.34 37.75 0.68
C ARG A 339 -28.77 37.35 1.07
N GLY A 340 -28.95 36.36 1.96
CA GLY A 340 -30.26 35.99 2.48
C GLY A 340 -31.23 35.42 1.44
N MET A 341 -30.75 34.64 0.47
CA MET A 341 -31.60 33.98 -0.53
C MET A 341 -31.69 32.46 -0.29
N THR A 342 -32.84 31.86 -0.57
CA THR A 342 -33.14 30.44 -0.28
C THR A 342 -32.60 29.48 -1.35
N CYS A 343 -31.97 28.39 -0.89
CA CYS A 343 -31.43 27.32 -1.75
C CYS A 343 -32.41 26.15 -1.84
N SER A 344 -32.65 25.62 -3.04
CA SER A 344 -33.78 24.73 -3.35
C SER A 344 -33.52 23.22 -3.24
N LEU A 345 -32.45 22.75 -2.58
CA LEU A 345 -31.96 21.35 -2.74
C LEU A 345 -31.61 20.52 -1.47
N THR A 346 -32.39 20.53 -0.37
CA THR A 346 -32.34 19.40 0.63
C THR A 346 -33.60 19.27 1.51
N PRO A 347 -34.12 18.04 1.74
CA PRO A 347 -34.26 17.46 3.12
C PRO A 347 -34.06 15.90 3.15
N SER A 348 -33.89 15.12 4.23
CA SER A 348 -33.79 15.25 5.71
C SER A 348 -33.45 13.84 6.32
N GLN A 349 -32.74 13.76 7.45
CA GLN A 349 -32.46 12.53 8.25
C GLN A 349 -33.65 12.08 9.15
N PRO A 350 -33.61 10.85 9.73
CA PRO A 350 -33.53 10.75 11.21
C PRO A 350 -32.72 9.56 11.82
N SER A 351 -31.96 9.88 12.88
CA SER A 351 -31.78 9.31 14.25
C SER A 351 -31.61 7.79 14.59
N PRO A 352 -30.97 7.46 15.75
CA PRO A 352 -30.24 6.21 16.02
C PRO A 352 -30.94 5.20 16.96
N GLN A 353 -30.54 3.92 16.94
CA GLN A 353 -30.93 2.91 17.94
C GLN A 353 -29.78 1.98 18.38
N ASN A 354 -29.77 1.72 19.69
CA ASN A 354 -28.89 0.85 20.50
C ASN A 354 -29.06 -0.66 20.20
N ILE A 355 -27.98 -1.46 20.29
CA ILE A 355 -28.04 -2.91 20.58
C ILE A 355 -26.83 -3.34 21.45
N GLU A 356 -27.10 -4.15 22.49
CA GLU A 356 -26.19 -4.82 23.44
C GLU A 356 -25.49 -6.09 22.88
N PRO A 357 -24.47 -6.66 23.57
CA PRO A 357 -23.57 -7.67 22.99
C PRO A 357 -23.98 -9.13 23.25
N VAL A 358 -23.59 -10.05 22.36
CA VAL A 358 -23.81 -11.50 22.47
C VAL A 358 -22.48 -12.27 22.49
N GLY A 359 -22.29 -13.06 23.56
CA GLY A 359 -21.75 -14.44 23.59
C GLY A 359 -20.32 -14.74 23.10
N ARG A 360 -19.40 -15.00 24.05
CA ARG A 360 -18.10 -15.67 23.84
C ARG A 360 -18.27 -17.20 23.77
N VAL A 361 -17.45 -17.85 22.94
CA VAL A 361 -17.19 -19.30 22.96
C VAL A 361 -15.71 -19.50 23.31
N GLU A 362 -15.44 -20.32 24.33
CA GLU A 362 -14.10 -20.74 24.77
C GLU A 362 -13.55 -21.86 23.87
N ILE A 363 -12.26 -21.80 23.57
CA ILE A 363 -11.48 -22.95 23.07
C ILE A 363 -10.22 -23.06 23.93
N ASP A 364 -9.96 -24.31 24.29
CA ASP A 364 -9.03 -24.85 25.27
C ASP A 364 -7.55 -24.61 24.94
N ASN A 365 -6.75 -24.39 25.98
CA ASN A 365 -5.30 -24.14 25.93
C ASN A 365 -4.55 -25.44 26.21
N THR A 366 -3.54 -25.75 25.40
CA THR A 366 -2.46 -26.67 25.80
C THR A 366 -1.08 -26.04 25.58
N GLU A 367 -0.49 -25.63 26.72
CA GLU A 367 0.90 -25.75 27.17
C GLU A 367 2.09 -25.30 26.30
N THR A 368 2.90 -24.38 26.84
CA THR A 368 4.36 -24.51 26.94
C THR A 368 4.91 -23.75 28.16
N ASN A 369 5.83 -24.39 28.88
CA ASN A 369 6.46 -23.96 30.15
C ASN A 369 7.39 -22.72 30.02
N PRO A 370 7.69 -22.02 31.15
CA PRO A 370 8.14 -20.62 31.11
C PRO A 370 9.67 -20.46 31.01
N SER A 371 10.10 -19.54 30.13
CA SER A 371 11.39 -18.83 30.28
C SER A 371 11.17 -17.60 31.19
N PRO A 372 12.22 -16.95 31.75
CA PRO A 372 12.03 -15.86 32.69
C PRO A 372 11.12 -14.77 32.11
N ASP A 373 10.16 -14.35 32.92
CA ASP A 373 9.02 -13.50 32.53
C ASP A 373 9.53 -12.18 31.93
N ALA A 374 9.14 -11.84 30.70
CA ALA A 374 9.58 -10.63 29.99
C ALA A 374 9.37 -9.33 30.80
N LEU A 375 8.37 -9.36 31.66
CA LEU A 375 8.00 -8.32 32.60
C LEU A 375 9.07 -8.11 33.70
N SER A 376 9.73 -9.18 34.15
CA SER A 376 10.83 -9.12 35.14
C SER A 376 12.08 -8.42 34.59
N VAL A 377 12.33 -8.54 33.28
CA VAL A 377 13.46 -7.87 32.60
C VAL A 377 13.10 -6.43 32.23
N ALA A 378 11.86 -6.17 31.78
CA ALA A 378 11.38 -4.80 31.54
C ALA A 378 11.47 -3.89 32.78
N VAL A 379 11.42 -4.47 33.99
CA VAL A 379 11.56 -3.75 35.26
C VAL A 379 12.95 -3.12 35.44
N LEU A 380 14.00 -3.70 34.85
CA LEU A 380 15.38 -3.22 34.96
C LEU A 380 15.60 -1.82 34.37
N TRP A 381 14.74 -1.37 33.45
CA TRP A 381 14.78 -0.01 32.88
C TRP A 381 13.75 0.94 33.51
N SER A 382 13.36 0.67 34.76
CA SER A 382 12.78 1.70 35.61
C SER A 382 13.93 2.56 36.12
N ALA A 383 14.07 3.77 35.61
CA ALA A 383 15.10 4.68 36.10
C ALA A 383 14.76 5.14 37.53
N PRO A 384 15.75 5.39 38.40
CA PRO A 384 15.52 6.05 39.69
C PRO A 384 14.76 7.35 39.43
N MET A 385 13.65 7.56 40.14
CA MET A 385 12.87 8.78 39.98
C MET A 385 13.78 9.99 40.28
N PRO A 386 13.91 10.95 39.35
CA PRO A 386 14.72 12.14 39.59
C PRO A 386 14.17 12.93 40.78
N GLY A 387 15.06 13.67 41.47
CA GLY A 387 14.68 14.51 42.61
C GLY A 387 13.59 15.54 42.26
N ALA A 388 12.83 15.98 43.26
CA ALA A 388 11.60 16.77 43.12
C ALA A 388 11.77 18.22 42.58
N SER A 389 12.80 18.51 41.78
CA SER A 389 13.21 19.87 41.39
C SER A 389 12.69 20.35 40.03
N LEU A 390 12.00 19.52 39.25
CA LEU A 390 11.50 19.87 37.91
C LEU A 390 9.99 19.70 37.84
N ASP A 391 9.29 20.67 37.25
CA ASP A 391 7.88 20.52 36.89
C ASP A 391 7.78 19.68 35.61
N PHE A 392 7.79 18.36 35.78
CA PHE A 392 7.88 17.39 34.69
C PHE A 392 6.62 17.39 33.79
N GLN A 393 5.45 17.81 34.30
CA GLN A 393 4.21 17.89 33.51
C GLN A 393 4.25 19.06 32.53
N ASP A 394 4.81 20.21 32.93
CA ASP A 394 4.91 21.42 32.08
C ASP A 394 5.73 21.20 30.81
N HIS A 395 6.63 20.23 30.81
CA HIS A 395 7.50 19.92 29.68
C HIS A 395 6.89 18.91 28.70
N SER A 396 5.74 18.31 29.02
CA SER A 396 5.11 17.27 28.18
C SER A 396 4.67 17.84 26.82
N LEU A 397 4.21 19.09 26.77
CA LEU A 397 3.85 19.76 25.51
C LEU A 397 5.07 20.05 24.63
N GLU A 398 6.19 20.48 25.24
CA GLU A 398 7.45 20.70 24.54
C GLU A 398 7.96 19.40 23.89
N LEU A 399 7.95 18.31 24.66
CA LEU A 399 8.41 17.00 24.23
C LEU A 399 7.47 16.40 23.17
N MET A 400 6.15 16.49 23.32
CA MET A 400 5.20 16.01 22.32
C MET A 400 5.30 16.82 21.02
N HIS A 401 5.46 18.14 21.10
CA HIS A 401 5.73 18.96 19.92
C HIS A 401 7.00 18.50 19.20
N HIS A 402 8.10 18.33 19.95
CA HIS A 402 9.35 17.83 19.39
C HIS A 402 9.25 16.41 18.82
N TYR A 403 8.42 15.56 19.42
CA TYR A 403 8.16 14.22 18.92
C TYR A 403 7.53 14.29 17.52
N SER A 404 6.41 15.00 17.40
CA SER A 404 5.61 15.06 16.17
C SER A 404 6.29 15.81 15.03
N THR A 405 7.15 16.80 15.33
CA THR A 405 7.79 17.62 14.28
C THR A 405 9.15 17.09 13.83
N ILE A 406 9.94 16.53 14.75
CA ILE A 406 11.32 16.14 14.47
C ILE A 406 11.55 14.66 14.77
N THR A 407 11.34 14.23 16.01
CA THR A 407 11.78 12.90 16.48
C THR A 407 11.21 11.76 15.64
N ALA A 408 9.91 11.77 15.35
CA ALA A 408 9.27 10.70 14.57
C ALA A 408 9.88 10.48 13.17
N ASN A 409 10.40 11.54 12.53
CA ASN A 409 11.04 11.45 11.22
C ASN A 409 12.44 10.82 11.28
N THR A 410 13.02 10.68 12.47
CA THR A 410 14.37 10.13 12.70
C THR A 410 14.36 8.66 13.14
N LEU A 411 13.19 8.09 13.42
CA LEU A 411 13.04 6.72 13.92
C LEU A 411 12.92 5.66 12.82
N ALA A 412 12.76 6.09 11.56
CA ALA A 412 12.71 5.20 10.39
C ALA A 412 13.14 5.94 9.12
N LEU A 413 13.74 5.23 8.18
CA LEU A 413 14.08 5.76 6.85
C LEU A 413 12.96 5.57 5.84
N ARG A 414 12.26 4.44 5.91
CA ARG A 414 11.17 4.11 4.98
C ARG A 414 9.93 4.94 5.27
N LEU A 415 9.32 5.49 4.21
CA LEU A 415 8.14 6.36 4.31
C LEU A 415 6.93 5.68 4.99
N ASP A 416 6.76 4.38 4.81
CA ASP A 416 5.67 3.61 5.42
C ASP A 416 5.86 3.47 6.95
N MET A 417 7.08 3.19 7.41
CA MET A 417 7.42 3.18 8.83
C MET A 417 7.38 4.59 9.44
N GLN A 418 7.84 5.62 8.72
CA GLN A 418 7.74 7.01 9.18
C GLN A 418 6.29 7.43 9.44
N HIS A 419 5.35 6.98 8.60
CA HIS A 419 3.93 7.24 8.82
C HIS A 419 3.43 6.64 10.15
N ILE A 420 3.87 5.42 10.48
CA ILE A 420 3.54 4.77 11.75
C ILE A 420 4.04 5.62 12.92
N TRP A 421 5.33 5.97 12.93
CA TRP A 421 5.93 6.77 14.00
C TRP A 421 5.32 8.18 14.13
N ARG A 422 4.92 8.80 13.02
CA ARG A 422 4.45 10.20 12.99
C ARG A 422 2.96 10.37 13.21
N MET A 423 2.14 9.42 12.75
CA MET A 423 0.68 9.55 12.76
C MET A 423 0.04 8.52 13.69
N VAL A 424 0.31 7.24 13.45
CA VAL A 424 -0.39 6.13 14.11
C VAL A 424 -0.09 6.08 15.62
N LEU A 425 1.18 6.20 15.99
CA LEU A 425 1.60 6.11 17.40
C LEU A 425 1.10 7.30 18.24
N PRO A 426 1.26 8.57 17.80
CA PRO A 426 0.66 9.71 18.51
C PRO A 426 -0.85 9.59 18.68
N GLU A 427 -1.58 9.20 17.64
CA GLU A 427 -3.04 9.02 17.73
C GLU A 427 -3.41 7.93 18.74
N MET A 428 -2.68 6.82 18.75
CA MET A 428 -2.87 5.75 19.73
C MET A 428 -2.61 6.20 21.17
N SER A 429 -1.67 7.13 21.36
CA SER A 429 -1.31 7.63 22.69
C SER A 429 -2.45 8.43 23.36
N TYR A 430 -3.43 8.92 22.60
CA TYR A 430 -4.59 9.65 23.14
C TYR A 430 -5.42 8.80 24.09
N ASN A 431 -5.53 7.50 23.80
CA ASN A 431 -6.35 6.56 24.55
C ASN A 431 -5.52 5.64 25.47
N ALA A 432 -4.19 5.78 25.47
CA ALA A 432 -3.27 4.96 26.25
C ALA A 432 -2.25 5.85 27.00
N PRO A 433 -2.60 6.33 28.21
CA PRO A 433 -1.75 7.27 28.95
C PRO A 433 -0.32 6.78 29.18
N PHE A 434 -0.13 5.49 29.49
CA PHE A 434 1.20 4.90 29.67
C PHE A 434 2.04 4.95 28.38
N PHE A 435 1.40 4.83 27.22
CA PHE A 435 2.07 4.90 25.93
C PHE A 435 2.44 6.33 25.55
N SER A 436 1.64 7.32 25.94
CA SER A 436 2.03 8.74 25.77
C SER A 436 3.37 9.03 26.46
N HIS A 437 3.60 8.46 27.64
CA HIS A 437 4.87 8.60 28.34
C HIS A 437 6.05 7.97 27.59
N SER A 438 5.89 6.86 26.86
CA SER A 438 7.01 6.33 26.08
C SER A 438 7.39 7.23 24.90
N LEU A 439 6.42 7.87 24.25
CA LEU A 439 6.71 8.85 23.18
C LEU A 439 7.46 10.07 23.72
N LEU A 440 7.05 10.58 24.90
CA LEU A 440 7.72 11.69 25.58
C LEU A 440 9.14 11.31 26.02
N SER A 441 9.33 10.09 26.50
CA SER A 441 10.65 9.55 26.85
C SER A 441 11.58 9.52 25.64
N ILE A 442 11.13 8.99 24.50
CA ILE A 442 11.92 8.98 23.26
C ILE A 442 12.24 10.39 22.77
N ALA A 443 11.27 11.31 22.84
CA ALA A 443 11.50 12.71 22.47
C ALA A 443 12.55 13.39 23.37
N ALA A 444 12.54 13.09 24.67
CA ALA A 444 13.55 13.58 25.60
C ALA A 444 14.92 12.98 25.27
N LEU A 445 15.02 11.68 25.00
CA LEU A 445 16.25 11.02 24.55
C LEU A 445 16.79 11.60 23.24
N HIS A 446 15.91 11.94 22.30
CA HIS A 446 16.33 12.58 21.06
C HIS A 446 16.90 13.99 21.33
N LYS A 447 16.32 14.74 22.28
CA LYS A 447 16.89 16.01 22.75
C LYS A 447 18.23 15.84 23.48
N VAL A 448 18.45 14.76 24.22
CA VAL A 448 19.76 14.42 24.80
C VAL A 448 20.83 14.33 23.69
N HIS A 449 20.48 13.73 22.55
CA HIS A 449 21.36 13.63 21.39
C HIS A 449 21.62 15.00 20.72
N LEU A 450 20.57 15.80 20.51
CA LEU A 450 20.67 17.08 19.80
C LEU A 450 21.22 18.24 20.65
N LEU A 451 21.06 18.20 21.97
CA LEU A 451 21.36 19.31 22.89
C LEU A 451 22.31 18.88 24.03
N PRO A 452 23.61 18.65 23.76
CA PRO A 452 24.57 18.20 24.78
C PRO A 452 24.67 19.14 25.99
N ALA A 453 24.48 20.46 25.79
CA ALA A 453 24.51 21.45 26.87
C ALA A 453 23.34 21.33 27.89
N ARG A 454 22.28 20.58 27.55
CA ARG A 454 21.11 20.35 28.41
C ARG A 454 20.88 18.85 28.65
N ARG A 455 21.94 18.05 28.54
CA ARG A 455 21.90 16.60 28.60
C ARG A 455 21.19 16.09 29.87
N ASP A 456 21.61 16.56 31.03
CA ASP A 456 21.10 16.08 32.33
C ASP A 456 19.59 16.33 32.48
N LYS A 457 19.12 17.54 32.12
CA LYS A 457 17.69 17.87 32.13
C LYS A 457 16.85 16.87 31.33
N TYR A 458 17.28 16.55 30.10
CA TYR A 458 16.50 15.68 29.24
C TYR A 458 16.69 14.20 29.58
N LEU A 459 17.81 13.81 30.21
CA LEU A 459 17.96 12.48 30.81
C LEU A 459 16.98 12.29 31.97
N ASP A 460 16.83 13.28 32.85
CA ASP A 460 15.84 13.24 33.94
C ASP A 460 14.40 13.15 33.41
N LEU A 461 14.07 13.92 32.36
CA LEU A 461 12.76 13.85 31.70
C LEU A 461 12.51 12.49 31.04
N ALA A 462 13.52 11.92 30.36
CA ALA A 462 13.42 10.59 29.76
C ALA A 462 13.19 9.51 30.82
N ALA A 463 13.97 9.54 31.90
CA ALA A 463 13.85 8.65 33.05
C ALA A 463 12.46 8.74 33.71
N TYR A 464 12.00 9.96 33.99
CA TYR A 464 10.67 10.21 34.57
C TYR A 464 9.56 9.58 33.73
N HIS A 465 9.54 9.87 32.43
CA HIS A 465 8.50 9.36 31.54
C HIS A 465 8.62 7.86 31.31
N GLN A 466 9.84 7.31 31.22
CA GLN A 466 10.03 5.86 31.14
C GLN A 466 9.45 5.14 32.36
N THR A 467 9.73 5.63 33.56
CA THR A 467 9.21 5.05 34.81
C THR A 467 7.69 5.13 34.88
N ARG A 468 7.08 6.28 34.55
CA ARG A 468 5.62 6.43 34.48
C ARG A 468 4.96 5.53 33.44
N GLY A 469 5.56 5.41 32.25
CA GLY A 469 5.09 4.51 31.21
C GLY A 469 5.13 3.05 31.66
N MET A 470 6.20 2.66 32.35
CA MET A 470 6.38 1.30 32.88
C MET A 470 5.36 0.96 33.98
N GLU A 471 5.07 1.89 34.89
CA GLU A 471 4.00 1.73 35.90
C GLU A 471 2.67 1.40 35.24
N GLY A 472 2.29 2.14 34.20
CA GLY A 472 1.05 1.90 33.46
C GLY A 472 1.09 0.60 32.65
N PHE A 473 2.20 0.27 32.00
CA PHE A 473 2.35 -0.99 31.27
C PHE A 473 2.23 -2.22 32.18
N ARG A 474 2.85 -2.20 33.36
CA ARG A 474 2.73 -3.28 34.36
C ARG A 474 1.28 -3.53 34.77
N SER A 475 0.49 -2.48 34.91
CA SER A 475 -0.91 -2.60 35.32
C SER A 475 -1.78 -3.37 34.32
N ILE A 476 -1.40 -3.39 33.03
CA ILE A 476 -2.14 -4.08 31.97
C ILE A 476 -1.48 -5.38 31.50
N PHE A 477 -0.23 -5.65 31.90
CA PHE A 477 0.58 -6.74 31.32
C PHE A 477 -0.06 -8.13 31.44
N HIS A 478 -0.64 -8.46 32.60
CA HIS A 478 -1.29 -9.75 32.81
C HIS A 478 -2.66 -9.87 32.12
N ASN A 479 -3.21 -8.75 31.62
CA ASN A 479 -4.55 -8.66 31.02
C ASN A 479 -4.50 -8.10 29.60
N ILE A 480 -3.50 -8.48 28.80
CA ILE A 480 -3.40 -8.02 27.41
C ILE A 480 -4.41 -8.81 26.55
N ASP A 481 -5.44 -8.14 26.06
CA ASP A 481 -6.52 -8.68 25.22
C ASP A 481 -6.59 -7.98 23.84
N GLU A 482 -7.61 -8.29 23.04
CA GLU A 482 -7.80 -7.71 21.70
C GLU A 482 -7.91 -6.17 21.68
N ARG A 483 -8.26 -5.55 22.81
CA ARG A 483 -8.52 -4.10 22.90
C ARG A 483 -7.28 -3.29 23.24
N ASN A 484 -6.32 -3.86 23.98
CA ASN A 484 -5.17 -3.12 24.53
C ASN A 484 -3.80 -3.61 24.01
N TRP A 485 -3.76 -4.66 23.19
CA TRP A 485 -2.49 -5.22 22.73
C TRP A 485 -1.68 -4.31 21.80
N HIS A 486 -2.34 -3.46 21.02
CA HIS A 486 -1.67 -2.53 20.11
C HIS A 486 -0.77 -1.54 20.90
N PRO A 487 -1.30 -0.78 21.90
CA PRO A 487 -0.47 0.01 22.81
C PRO A 487 0.60 -0.79 23.56
N ALA A 488 0.29 -2.00 24.02
CA ALA A 488 1.23 -2.86 24.74
C ALA A 488 2.43 -3.27 23.87
N PHE A 489 2.16 -3.65 22.61
CA PHE A 489 3.18 -3.96 21.61
C PHE A 489 4.05 -2.73 21.31
N CYS A 490 3.44 -1.59 20.99
CA CYS A 490 4.18 -0.37 20.69
C CYS A 490 5.02 0.11 21.88
N PHE A 491 4.48 0.03 23.10
CA PHE A 491 5.24 0.36 24.31
C PHE A 491 6.47 -0.53 24.45
N SER A 492 6.31 -1.84 24.22
CA SER A 492 7.42 -2.79 24.26
C SER A 492 8.49 -2.50 23.20
N SER A 493 8.09 -2.09 21.98
CA SER A 493 9.01 -1.63 20.94
C SER A 493 9.74 -0.35 21.35
N THR A 494 9.06 0.59 22.02
CA THR A 494 9.70 1.83 22.51
C THR A 494 10.67 1.60 23.66
N ILE A 495 10.46 0.57 24.49
CA ILE A 495 11.43 0.16 25.53
C ILE A 495 12.75 -0.26 24.89
N ILE A 496 12.72 -0.96 23.76
CA ILE A 496 13.95 -1.37 23.05
C ILE A 496 14.75 -0.12 22.63
N ILE A 497 14.09 0.91 22.11
CA ILE A 497 14.75 2.20 21.77
C ILE A 497 15.37 2.84 23.01
N TYR A 498 14.66 2.83 24.15
CA TYR A 498 15.18 3.33 25.41
C TYR A 498 16.42 2.54 25.88
N ALA A 499 16.38 1.21 25.82
CA ALA A 499 17.48 0.34 26.23
C ALA A 499 18.75 0.58 25.39
N PHE A 500 18.61 0.82 24.09
CA PHE A 500 19.73 1.22 23.24
C PHE A 500 20.24 2.63 23.53
N SER A 501 19.41 3.52 24.05
CA SER A 501 19.80 4.91 24.30
C SER A 501 20.86 5.04 25.40
N PRO A 502 21.58 6.17 25.49
CA PRO A 502 22.54 6.40 26.58
C PRO A 502 21.95 6.30 27.99
N ALA A 503 20.64 6.47 28.16
CA ALA A 503 19.97 6.35 29.47
C ALA A 503 19.69 4.90 29.88
N GLY A 504 19.69 3.96 28.93
CA GLY A 504 19.43 2.53 29.17
C GLY A 504 20.70 1.68 29.28
N ARG A 505 21.88 2.28 29.08
CA ARG A 505 23.18 1.59 29.08
C ARG A 505 23.77 1.55 30.49
N THR A 506 24.29 0.40 30.88
CA THR A 506 25.16 0.23 32.05
C THR A 506 26.64 0.25 31.62
N GLU A 507 27.57 -0.15 32.49
CA GLU A 507 28.98 -0.35 32.10
C GLU A 507 29.20 -1.72 31.42
N ASP A 508 28.31 -2.69 31.66
CA ASP A 508 28.45 -4.06 31.16
C ASP A 508 27.71 -4.23 29.82
N ALA A 509 28.46 -4.27 28.73
CA ALA A 509 27.91 -4.43 27.38
C ALA A 509 27.19 -5.76 27.16
N MET A 510 27.69 -6.83 27.78
CA MET A 510 27.18 -8.19 27.61
C MET A 510 25.85 -8.34 28.34
N ALA A 511 25.77 -7.82 29.57
CA ALA A 511 24.51 -7.77 30.30
C ALA A 511 23.44 -6.95 29.54
N ASP A 512 23.79 -5.77 29.02
CA ASP A 512 22.82 -4.91 28.35
C ASP A 512 22.27 -5.55 27.06
N VAL A 513 23.13 -6.15 26.21
CA VAL A 513 22.68 -6.79 24.96
C VAL A 513 21.81 -8.02 25.21
N LEU A 514 22.14 -8.80 26.24
CA LEU A 514 21.33 -9.95 26.65
C LEU A 514 19.95 -9.52 27.10
N GLN A 515 19.86 -8.46 27.91
CA GLN A 515 18.57 -7.95 28.36
C GLN A 515 17.73 -7.45 27.17
N ILE A 516 18.34 -6.78 26.19
CA ILE A 516 17.66 -6.38 24.94
C ILE A 516 17.14 -7.61 24.17
N PHE A 517 17.95 -8.68 24.09
CA PHE A 517 17.54 -9.91 23.41
C PHE A 517 16.35 -10.57 24.13
N VAL A 518 16.37 -10.60 25.46
CA VAL A 518 15.25 -11.11 26.26
C VAL A 518 13.99 -10.27 26.06
N LEU A 519 14.10 -8.94 26.02
CA LEU A 519 12.96 -8.06 25.69
C LEU A 519 12.34 -8.42 24.34
N ILE A 520 13.16 -8.54 23.29
CA ILE A 520 12.70 -8.85 21.93
C ILE A 520 11.95 -10.19 21.90
N ARG A 521 12.45 -11.21 22.62
CA ARG A 521 11.78 -12.51 22.75
C ARG A 521 10.52 -12.46 23.63
N GLY A 522 10.49 -11.58 24.62
CA GLY A 522 9.31 -11.30 25.42
C GLY A 522 8.15 -10.75 24.59
N VAL A 523 8.46 -9.78 23.72
CA VAL A 523 7.49 -9.24 22.75
C VAL A 523 6.94 -10.35 21.86
N ARG A 524 7.80 -11.25 21.36
CA ARG A 524 7.37 -12.41 20.56
C ARG A 524 6.35 -13.29 21.29
N SER A 525 6.62 -13.69 22.54
CA SER A 525 5.73 -14.55 23.31
C SER A 525 4.35 -13.92 23.50
N SER A 526 4.31 -12.61 23.77
CA SER A 526 3.05 -11.86 23.93
C SER A 526 2.21 -11.74 22.65
N LEU A 527 2.83 -11.86 21.47
CA LEU A 527 2.18 -11.78 20.16
C LEU A 527 1.72 -13.16 19.66
N VAL A 528 2.60 -14.15 19.73
CA VAL A 528 2.35 -15.51 19.22
C VAL A 528 1.35 -16.27 20.10
N GLY A 529 1.44 -16.14 21.43
CA GLY A 529 0.53 -16.82 22.36
C GLY A 529 -0.92 -16.32 22.32
N ALA A 530 -1.17 -15.17 21.70
CA ALA A 530 -2.49 -14.56 21.61
C ALA A 530 -3.16 -14.69 20.22
N GLY A 531 -2.56 -15.44 19.30
CA GLY A 531 -3.07 -15.59 17.92
C GLY A 531 -3.07 -14.27 17.12
N ARG A 532 -2.23 -13.30 17.51
CA ARG A 532 -2.24 -11.94 16.94
C ARG A 532 -1.30 -11.83 15.76
N ASN A 533 -1.84 -11.44 14.61
CA ASN A 533 -1.06 -11.24 13.40
C ASN A 533 -0.72 -9.76 13.19
N LEU A 534 0.53 -9.36 13.45
CA LEU A 534 1.03 -8.01 13.19
C LEU A 534 0.80 -7.57 11.73
N MET A 535 0.81 -8.52 10.78
CA MET A 535 0.66 -8.26 9.35
C MET A 535 -0.75 -7.80 8.96
N GLU A 536 -1.75 -8.03 9.82
CA GLU A 536 -3.14 -7.61 9.62
C GLU A 536 -3.43 -6.23 10.22
N THR A 537 -2.43 -5.59 10.80
CA THR A 537 -2.56 -4.29 11.48
C THR A 537 -1.80 -3.17 10.76
N PRO A 538 -2.02 -1.90 11.14
CA PRO A 538 -1.19 -0.79 10.69
C PRO A 538 0.31 -0.96 10.99
N PHE A 539 0.68 -1.87 11.90
CA PHE A 539 2.07 -2.16 12.29
C PHE A 539 2.78 -3.18 11.39
N SER A 540 2.13 -3.67 10.34
CA SER A 540 2.73 -4.59 9.37
C SER A 540 4.08 -4.12 8.83
N ALA A 541 4.28 -2.80 8.64
CA ALA A 541 5.58 -2.27 8.20
C ALA A 541 6.70 -2.53 9.23
N LEU A 542 6.41 -2.52 10.54
CA LEU A 542 7.36 -2.87 11.60
C LEU A 542 7.72 -4.37 11.59
N ALA A 543 6.81 -5.23 11.10
CA ALA A 543 7.03 -6.66 10.98
C ALA A 543 7.73 -7.06 9.66
N ASN A 544 7.70 -6.22 8.64
CA ASN A 544 8.30 -6.49 7.31
C ASN A 544 9.84 -6.61 7.32
N GLY A 545 10.53 -6.24 8.41
CA GLY A 545 11.96 -6.53 8.62
C GLY A 545 12.24 -7.83 9.38
N ILE A 546 11.20 -8.45 9.97
CA ILE A 546 11.27 -9.62 10.85
C ILE A 546 11.10 -10.92 10.03
N GLY A 547 11.25 -10.86 8.70
CA GLY A 547 11.38 -12.02 7.80
C GLY A 547 10.62 -13.28 8.23
N GLN A 548 9.29 -13.27 8.22
CA GLN A 548 8.55 -14.51 8.43
C GLN A 548 8.06 -15.07 7.10
N ASN A 549 8.52 -16.28 6.81
CA ASN A 549 8.05 -17.24 5.81
C ASN A 549 8.44 -17.09 4.33
N ASP A 550 9.21 -16.08 3.92
CA ASP A 550 9.84 -16.12 2.59
C ASP A 550 11.11 -16.99 2.63
N GLU A 551 11.13 -18.08 1.85
CA GLU A 551 12.33 -18.87 1.55
C GLU A 551 13.36 -17.97 0.87
N VAL A 552 14.23 -17.34 1.68
CA VAL A 552 15.40 -16.65 1.17
C VAL A 552 16.32 -17.71 0.59
N SER A 553 16.45 -17.76 -0.74
CA SER A 553 17.40 -18.67 -1.39
C SER A 553 18.81 -18.32 -0.92
N TYR A 554 19.48 -19.29 -0.31
CA TYR A 554 20.88 -19.19 0.12
C TYR A 554 21.86 -19.59 -1.00
N ASP A 555 21.33 -19.90 -2.19
CA ASP A 555 22.07 -20.44 -3.33
C ASP A 555 22.90 -19.36 -4.05
N TYR A 556 22.54 -18.09 -3.87
CA TYR A 556 23.22 -16.97 -4.53
C TYR A 556 23.44 -15.79 -3.58
N ASP A 557 24.59 -15.13 -3.71
CA ASP A 557 24.89 -13.90 -2.97
C ASP A 557 24.38 -12.68 -3.77
N PRO A 558 23.57 -11.79 -3.19
CA PRO A 558 23.09 -10.62 -3.90
C PRO A 558 24.23 -9.63 -4.21
N PRO A 559 24.11 -8.85 -5.29
CA PRO A 559 25.09 -7.79 -5.60
C PRO A 559 25.09 -6.71 -4.52
N LEU A 560 26.26 -6.11 -4.28
CA LEU A 560 26.50 -5.15 -3.20
C LEU A 560 26.67 -3.69 -3.69
N ASP A 561 26.39 -3.41 -4.97
CA ASP A 561 26.70 -2.12 -5.64
C ASP A 561 26.06 -0.89 -4.98
N HIS A 562 25.03 -1.08 -4.14
CA HIS A 562 24.30 -0.03 -3.43
C HIS A 562 24.13 -0.31 -1.93
N SER A 563 24.96 -1.19 -1.36
CA SER A 563 24.90 -1.57 0.05
C SER A 563 26.14 -1.09 0.81
N ALA A 564 25.96 -0.79 2.10
CA ALA A 564 27.06 -0.49 3.02
C ALA A 564 27.80 -1.74 3.51
N LEU A 565 27.34 -2.95 3.13
CA LEU A 565 27.96 -4.21 3.52
C LEU A 565 29.40 -4.32 3.02
N PRO A 566 30.32 -4.89 3.84
CA PRO A 566 31.65 -5.26 3.37
C PRO A 566 31.59 -6.21 2.17
N LEU A 567 32.49 -6.02 1.19
CA LEU A 567 32.53 -6.83 -0.03
C LEU A 567 32.72 -8.33 0.23
N ASP A 568 33.35 -8.67 1.35
CA ASP A 568 33.65 -10.04 1.77
C ASP A 568 32.62 -10.61 2.76
N ILE A 569 31.52 -9.89 3.09
CA ILE A 569 30.59 -10.29 4.16
C ILE A 569 30.04 -11.72 3.99
N PHE A 570 29.64 -12.08 2.77
CA PHE A 570 29.10 -13.42 2.50
C PHE A 570 30.17 -14.50 2.54
N GLN A 571 31.42 -14.16 2.19
CA GLN A 571 32.55 -15.05 2.38
C GLN A 571 32.86 -15.24 3.87
N ALA A 572 32.84 -14.17 4.66
CA ALA A 572 33.04 -14.21 6.11
C ALA A 572 31.96 -15.06 6.80
N LEU A 573 30.68 -14.91 6.42
CA LEU A 573 29.57 -15.71 6.96
C LEU A 573 29.64 -17.18 6.56
N ARG A 574 30.12 -17.50 5.34
CA ARG A 574 30.42 -18.88 4.95
C ARG A 574 31.55 -19.49 5.77
N ARG A 575 32.60 -18.72 6.07
CA ARG A 575 33.70 -19.16 6.96
C ARG A 575 33.18 -19.42 8.38
N LEU A 576 32.30 -18.57 8.90
CA LEU A 576 31.64 -18.78 10.19
C LEU A 576 30.83 -20.09 10.22
N LEU A 577 30.00 -20.33 9.21
CA LEU A 577 29.23 -21.56 9.11
C LEU A 577 30.14 -22.80 9.02
N ALA A 578 31.21 -22.73 8.23
CA ALA A 578 32.19 -23.80 8.13
C ALA A 578 32.93 -24.03 9.46
N PHE A 579 33.26 -22.96 10.19
CA PHE A 579 33.88 -23.04 11.51
C PHE A 579 33.01 -23.84 12.48
N TYR A 580 31.71 -23.56 12.58
CA TYR A 580 30.82 -24.34 13.47
C TYR A 580 30.67 -25.79 13.03
N ARG A 581 30.56 -26.04 11.72
CA ARG A 581 30.51 -27.41 11.17
C ARG A 581 31.72 -28.26 11.53
N THR A 582 32.90 -27.66 11.58
CA THR A 582 34.15 -28.37 11.88
C THR A 582 34.43 -28.48 13.38
N ASN A 583 33.99 -27.51 14.19
CA ASN A 583 34.46 -27.37 15.57
C ASN A 583 33.42 -27.72 16.65
N LEU A 584 32.14 -27.88 16.32
CA LEU A 584 31.09 -28.25 17.27
C LEU A 584 30.64 -29.71 17.10
N SER A 585 30.26 -30.34 18.22
CA SER A 585 29.59 -31.65 18.24
C SER A 585 28.18 -31.57 17.65
N ASP A 586 27.66 -32.69 17.13
CA ASP A 586 26.38 -32.74 16.42
C ASP A 586 25.20 -32.16 17.25
N CYS A 587 25.20 -32.33 18.58
CA CYS A 587 24.13 -31.86 19.47
C CYS A 587 24.04 -30.33 19.62
N ASN A 588 25.15 -29.60 19.50
CA ASN A 588 25.16 -28.13 19.59
C ASN A 588 25.24 -27.49 18.20
N ARG A 589 25.69 -28.23 17.19
CA ARG A 589 25.96 -27.71 15.84
C ARG A 589 24.72 -27.12 15.18
N GLU A 590 23.56 -27.77 15.28
CA GLU A 590 22.33 -27.34 14.59
C GLU A 590 21.90 -25.93 14.97
N ASP A 591 21.95 -25.60 16.26
CA ASP A 591 21.57 -24.28 16.79
C ASP A 591 22.48 -23.15 16.28
N TYR A 592 23.80 -23.40 16.22
CA TYR A 592 24.78 -22.44 15.73
C TYR A 592 24.78 -22.33 14.19
N GLU A 593 24.52 -23.42 13.47
CA GLU A 593 24.30 -23.38 12.02
C GLU A 593 23.06 -22.56 11.69
N PHE A 594 21.96 -22.80 12.40
CA PHE A 594 20.73 -22.03 12.24
C PHE A 594 21.00 -20.54 12.51
N ALA A 595 21.64 -20.19 13.63
CA ALA A 595 21.93 -18.80 13.95
C ALA A 595 22.84 -18.14 12.91
N SER A 596 23.84 -18.85 12.38
CA SER A 596 24.72 -18.36 11.31
C SER A 596 23.95 -18.08 10.01
N LEU A 597 22.98 -18.94 9.67
CA LEU A 597 22.08 -18.70 8.53
C LEU A 597 21.19 -17.47 8.74
N GLN A 598 20.76 -17.19 9.98
CA GLN A 598 19.98 -15.99 10.28
C GLN A 598 20.82 -14.71 10.16
N LEU A 599 22.10 -14.71 10.55
CA LEU A 599 23.01 -13.59 10.27
C LEU A 599 23.21 -13.39 8.76
N ARG A 600 23.35 -14.49 8.00
CA ARG A 600 23.41 -14.41 6.54
C ARG A 600 22.14 -13.84 5.95
N ARG A 601 20.98 -14.23 6.48
CA ARG A 601 19.69 -13.68 6.07
C ARG A 601 19.61 -12.17 6.32
N SER A 602 20.05 -11.70 7.49
CA SER A 602 20.15 -10.26 7.79
C SER A 602 21.06 -9.54 6.78
N ALA A 603 22.21 -10.12 6.42
CA ALA A 603 23.08 -9.56 5.38
C ALA A 603 22.41 -9.51 4.00
N ILE A 604 21.65 -10.55 3.61
CA ILE A 604 20.89 -10.55 2.34
C ILE A 604 19.82 -9.45 2.34
N LEU A 605 19.07 -9.30 3.44
CA LEU A 605 18.06 -8.26 3.59
C LEU A 605 18.67 -6.86 3.48
N ILE A 606 19.80 -6.62 4.15
CA ILE A 606 20.54 -5.35 4.08
C ILE A 606 21.06 -5.11 2.65
N ALA A 607 21.59 -6.13 1.98
CA ALA A 607 22.07 -6.02 0.60
C ALA A 607 20.96 -5.57 -0.37
N HIS A 608 19.77 -6.16 -0.25
CA HIS A 608 18.61 -5.77 -1.06
C HIS A 608 18.05 -4.40 -0.71
N ALA A 609 18.09 -4.01 0.57
CA ALA A 609 17.61 -2.72 1.02
C ALA A 609 18.56 -1.57 0.64
N GLY A 610 19.86 -1.85 0.49
CA GLY A 610 20.89 -0.86 0.18
C GLY A 610 20.88 0.30 1.18
N ASN A 611 20.84 1.54 0.68
CA ASN A 611 20.76 2.75 1.51
C ASN A 611 19.47 2.88 2.36
N GLN A 612 18.49 1.99 2.17
CA GLN A 612 17.24 1.94 2.94
C GLN A 612 17.23 0.80 3.96
N ALA A 613 18.42 0.24 4.30
CA ALA A 613 18.56 -0.72 5.37
C ALA A 613 17.93 -0.19 6.67
N ASP A 614 17.21 -1.06 7.38
CA ASP A 614 16.48 -0.68 8.60
C ASP A 614 16.97 -1.55 9.76
N ILE A 615 16.94 -0.98 10.97
CA ILE A 615 17.37 -1.65 12.20
C ILE A 615 16.65 -2.99 12.43
N SER A 616 15.39 -3.11 11.99
CA SER A 616 14.58 -4.34 12.10
C SER A 616 15.22 -5.54 11.39
N MET A 617 16.00 -5.32 10.33
CA MET A 617 16.70 -6.39 9.58
C MET A 617 17.84 -7.03 10.41
N VAL A 618 18.38 -6.29 11.38
CA VAL A 618 19.40 -6.78 12.33
C VAL A 618 18.72 -7.32 13.59
N MET A 619 17.73 -6.61 14.13
CA MET A 619 17.03 -6.99 15.36
C MET A 619 16.12 -8.22 15.22
N PHE A 620 15.94 -8.72 14.00
CA PHE A 620 15.37 -10.03 13.75
C PHE A 620 16.23 -11.18 14.32
N PHE A 621 17.56 -11.04 14.36
CA PHE A 621 18.45 -12.10 14.84
C PHE A 621 18.11 -12.58 16.27
N PRO A 622 18.04 -11.72 17.30
CA PRO A 622 17.66 -12.16 18.65
C PRO A 622 16.22 -12.69 18.77
N TYR A 623 15.36 -12.38 17.79
CA TYR A 623 14.00 -12.92 17.73
C TYR A 623 13.99 -14.41 17.35
N VAL A 624 14.97 -14.92 16.60
CA VAL A 624 14.97 -16.29 16.05
C VAL A 624 15.96 -17.27 16.68
N ILE A 625 17.06 -16.79 17.27
CA ILE A 625 18.07 -17.69 17.85
C ILE A 625 17.50 -18.61 18.96
N SER A 626 18.09 -19.80 19.11
CA SER A 626 17.62 -20.80 20.07
C SER A 626 17.77 -20.33 21.52
N ALA A 627 17.08 -21.00 22.46
CA ALA A 627 17.30 -20.75 23.88
C ALA A 627 18.70 -21.20 24.35
N GLY A 628 19.28 -22.22 23.68
CA GLY A 628 20.64 -22.69 23.93
C GLY A 628 21.68 -21.61 23.63
N VAL A 629 21.64 -21.03 22.41
CA VAL A 629 22.54 -19.93 22.02
C VAL A 629 22.39 -18.73 22.97
N MET A 630 21.19 -18.41 23.43
CA MET A 630 20.98 -17.35 24.43
C MET A 630 21.68 -17.65 25.76
N SER A 631 21.55 -18.89 26.25
CA SER A 631 22.21 -19.34 27.48
C SER A 631 23.73 -19.29 27.33
N ASP A 632 24.25 -19.64 26.16
CA ASP A 632 25.68 -19.62 25.86
C ASP A 632 26.23 -18.19 25.79
N ILE A 633 25.48 -17.23 25.21
CA ILE A 633 25.84 -15.79 25.28
C ILE A 633 25.86 -15.33 26.74
N GLN A 634 24.89 -15.74 27.56
CA GLN A 634 24.86 -15.42 28.99
C GLN A 634 26.03 -16.02 29.77
N ALA A 635 26.52 -17.19 29.34
CA ALA A 635 27.67 -17.85 29.93
C ALA A 635 29.02 -17.36 29.39
N ASN A 636 29.03 -16.37 28.47
CA ASN A 636 30.21 -15.92 27.74
C ASN A 636 30.95 -17.08 27.02
N ASP A 637 30.20 -18.04 26.47
CA ASP A 637 30.81 -19.15 25.72
C ASP A 637 31.55 -18.63 24.48
N PRO A 638 32.81 -19.05 24.22
CA PRO A 638 33.59 -18.56 23.10
C PRO A 638 32.94 -18.73 21.72
N CYS A 639 32.11 -19.76 21.51
CA CYS A 639 31.38 -19.95 20.25
C CYS A 639 30.28 -18.89 20.12
N ALA A 640 29.51 -18.67 21.18
CA ALA A 640 28.48 -17.65 21.21
C ALA A 640 29.05 -16.22 21.04
N LEU A 641 30.24 -15.96 21.60
CA LEU A 641 30.92 -14.68 21.45
C LEU A 641 31.39 -14.40 20.01
N VAL A 642 31.90 -15.42 19.29
CA VAL A 642 32.19 -15.30 17.84
C VAL A 642 30.91 -14.96 17.07
N LEU A 643 29.79 -15.61 17.38
CA LEU A 643 28.51 -15.29 16.74
C LEU A 643 28.08 -13.83 17.00
N LEU A 644 28.31 -13.35 18.22
CA LEU A 644 27.99 -11.98 18.63
C LEU A 644 28.90 -10.93 17.97
N SER A 645 30.16 -11.26 17.65
CA SER A 645 31.03 -10.33 16.90
C SER A 645 30.47 -10.06 15.49
N TYR A 646 30.00 -11.10 14.79
CA TYR A 646 29.36 -10.96 13.48
C TYR A 646 28.02 -10.20 13.56
N PHE A 647 27.21 -10.42 14.60
CA PHE A 647 26.03 -9.60 14.87
C PHE A 647 26.41 -8.12 15.05
N SER A 648 27.50 -7.84 15.77
CA SER A 648 27.99 -6.48 16.03
C SER A 648 28.43 -5.78 14.75
N VAL A 649 29.03 -6.51 13.80
CA VAL A 649 29.35 -5.97 12.47
C VAL A 649 28.08 -5.56 11.73
N LEU A 650 27.04 -6.40 11.69
CA LEU A 650 25.77 -6.04 11.04
C LEU A 650 25.08 -4.85 11.74
N LEU A 651 25.18 -4.76 13.06
CA LEU A 651 24.68 -3.64 13.83
C LEU A 651 25.40 -2.33 13.46
N SER A 652 26.72 -2.37 13.24
CA SER A 652 27.51 -1.19 12.86
C SER A 652 27.06 -0.53 11.56
N LEU A 653 26.47 -1.31 10.64
CA LEU A 653 26.04 -0.84 9.33
C LEU A 653 24.78 0.03 9.40
N VAL A 654 23.87 -0.29 10.32
CA VAL A 654 22.64 0.50 10.55
C VAL A 654 22.86 1.60 11.59
N GLU A 655 23.90 1.49 12.41
CA GLU A 655 24.23 2.43 13.48
C GLU A 655 24.45 3.87 13.02
N GLN A 656 25.00 4.07 11.82
CA GLN A 656 25.19 5.41 11.26
C GLN A 656 23.88 6.12 10.93
N GLN A 657 22.79 5.37 10.75
CA GLN A 657 21.49 5.90 10.32
C GLN A 657 20.57 6.23 11.49
N PHE A 658 20.80 5.63 12.67
CA PHE A 658 19.88 5.72 13.81
C PHE A 658 20.61 6.20 15.08
N TRP A 659 20.26 7.40 15.54
CA TRP A 659 20.93 8.09 16.65
C TRP A 659 20.92 7.32 17.97
N TYR A 660 19.88 6.51 18.24
CA TYR A 660 19.71 5.83 19.52
C TYR A 660 20.59 4.59 19.67
N ILE A 661 21.13 4.03 18.58
CA ILE A 661 22.05 2.87 18.62
C ILE A 661 23.53 3.24 18.46
N GLN A 662 23.87 4.53 18.35
CA GLN A 662 25.26 4.97 18.20
C GLN A 662 26.15 4.59 19.40
N GLY A 663 27.35 4.12 19.12
CA GLY A 663 28.34 3.52 20.02
C GLY A 663 28.21 2.02 20.33
N TRP A 664 27.17 1.31 19.85
CA TRP A 664 26.89 -0.06 20.30
C TRP A 664 27.79 -1.13 19.69
N SER A 665 28.05 -1.07 18.38
CA SER A 665 28.85 -2.11 17.71
C SER A 665 30.25 -2.20 18.32
N ARG A 666 30.91 -1.05 18.46
CA ARG A 666 32.23 -0.92 19.07
C ARG A 666 32.25 -1.46 20.51
N ARG A 667 31.26 -1.07 21.31
CA ARG A 667 31.16 -1.51 22.71
C ARG A 667 31.02 -3.02 22.83
N LEU A 668 30.24 -3.65 21.94
CA LEU A 668 30.08 -5.11 21.92
C LEU A 668 31.34 -5.82 21.45
N VAL A 669 32.01 -5.30 20.42
CA VAL A 669 33.28 -5.88 19.93
C VAL A 669 34.36 -5.78 21.01
N GLU A 670 34.50 -4.63 21.69
CA GLU A 670 35.46 -4.48 22.79
C GLU A 670 35.16 -5.46 23.96
N ALA A 671 33.89 -5.67 24.29
CA ALA A 671 33.51 -6.64 25.32
C ALA A 671 33.78 -8.10 24.88
N VAL A 672 33.50 -8.44 23.63
CA VAL A 672 33.80 -9.77 23.07
C VAL A 672 35.31 -10.02 23.06
N ASP A 673 36.11 -9.05 22.61
CA ASP A 673 37.58 -9.16 22.53
C ASP A 673 38.19 -9.39 23.93
N LEU A 674 37.72 -8.65 24.94
CA LEU A 674 38.12 -8.84 26.33
C LEU A 674 37.80 -10.24 26.86
N GLN A 675 36.65 -10.83 26.50
CA GLN A 675 36.24 -12.17 26.94
C GLN A 675 36.94 -13.29 26.16
N LEU A 676 37.38 -13.01 24.93
CA LEU A 676 38.12 -13.96 24.09
C LEU A 676 39.64 -13.88 24.25
N ASP A 677 40.14 -12.94 25.07
CA ASP A 677 41.56 -12.78 25.33
C ASP A 677 42.18 -14.09 25.85
N GLY A 678 43.31 -14.49 25.25
CA GLY A 678 43.95 -15.79 25.49
C GLY A 678 43.38 -16.98 24.69
N ASN A 679 42.24 -16.85 24.01
CA ASN A 679 41.64 -17.93 23.20
C ASN A 679 41.89 -17.73 21.68
N THR A 680 43.15 -17.91 21.27
CA THR A 680 43.65 -17.64 19.91
C THR A 680 42.91 -18.34 18.77
N LYS A 681 42.22 -19.45 19.04
CA LYS A 681 41.40 -20.17 18.05
C LYS A 681 40.15 -19.37 17.70
N PHE A 682 39.45 -18.84 18.69
CA PHE A 682 38.18 -18.12 18.53
C PHE A 682 38.43 -16.64 18.21
N SER A 683 39.44 -16.02 18.82
CA SER A 683 39.85 -14.63 18.55
C SER A 683 40.28 -14.39 17.08
N LYS A 684 40.79 -15.41 16.37
CA LYS A 684 41.11 -15.28 14.93
C LYS A 684 39.89 -15.31 14.01
N VAL A 685 38.77 -15.86 14.49
CA VAL A 685 37.53 -16.02 13.72
C VAL A 685 36.53 -14.92 14.05
N ALA A 686 36.46 -14.51 15.32
CA ALA A 686 35.74 -13.34 15.79
C ALA A 686 36.26 -12.06 15.13
#